data_AF-A0A1F3H298-F1
#
_entry.id   AF-A0A1F3H298-F1
#
_cell.length_a   1.000
_cell.length_b   1.000
_cell.length_c   1.000
_cell.angle_alpha   90.00
_cell.angle_beta   90.00
_cell.angle_gamma   90.00
#
_symmetry.space_group_name_H-M   'P 1'
#
loop_
_entity.id
_entity.type
_entity.pdbx_description
1 polymer ?
#
loop_
_entity_poly.entity_id
_entity_poly.type
_entity_poly.pdbx_seq_one_letter_code
_entity_poly.pdbx_strand_id
1 'polypeptide(L)'
;MKKKLFFKLFIFAVIGALVTVTSCKDYDEDISRLDTDLATAESSLQAAVTELNSLKTQIAAAATDTEVATAVAAAKTAAIDAAKADATAQIAALKNGYTGTLKDLNDAIVAQAALITVLQGNVTTLGTDLDAAEVQIAANKAAIALQKAILDKYFNTASPDDIPTALAAIKADLAAANLDIDALSDRIDAIDTKLNVLNFAKINNMITEISFDYEYDDWGSRDRYLNFSTAPARLSWTFGQGFPGAIQFVKDQRLLATESTIEVKVTPVNADVSKMLDKIYLIRRDGNNEVNTFLKAVKAERSTALRAAPAVTGLWNITFQMPADADISDLGDLVVDTNGSLLFAIAIENTVDAAADAASRYVVSDFGINISAGNVLPIYNDDDSPNVAFTVNNTSYASIKNRYLLSETGTTTPADKKWNGGSWNTTATPTVADPADDRTAQPFFAAEVGKTFTVKLDNADDVFAYYVVLDKDWALESAPSEWNAWSAYSFEGLNQVYAAEEVANLKVVSTSAVGDIVGFRVVVVNYDGTLVDPDGKSFYVAVGPQSSSWNAVNTVVTALNPNELAANATQSAKVDVTLSAVTGANNFTWTTDAAQNAVTPAFHAYFLDANNNILFGTDGTGAVTANFANVKKIYTVATVNNWLQYTDNKVYNGTLTINNSLGNALCTLNVTFKKVLPTGAPAGFSVKTNQLAEDGTYYSYLEPNVWAAPTATQGTMGLDQVFNFGTGLLTNYQTIFANSKTGTPTSVTVVGDGDLIVAKSFIDNTTTHATSVVYNYGLISTATPTADYKVTILGFPTVYSNIYNHTYSWRWATRADLGLASTAPLPYSTSIEYGAIGTVDLAHIFGVSTRDSKYNAFLSAPYLASLQVVSAKLVSNANNLDEYFVVTPDPLTGATTFTLTEKSGSTNPTADVASTLVLTAKDMYNNDVTIRLPMTVTKR
;
A
#
# COMPACT_ATOMS: atom_id res chain seq x y z
N MET A 1 -20.00 44.86 -1.31
CA MET A 1 -19.26 45.36 -0.12
C MET A 1 -17.89 44.69 0.15
N LYS A 2 -17.39 43.75 -0.68
CA LYS A 2 -16.10 43.07 -0.44
C LYS A 2 -14.82 43.79 -0.95
N LYS A 3 -14.93 45.00 -1.54
CA LYS A 3 -13.77 45.80 -2.02
C LYS A 3 -13.26 46.86 -1.02
N LYS A 4 -13.93 47.10 0.11
CA LYS A 4 -13.56 48.17 1.07
C LYS A 4 -12.60 47.77 2.21
N LEU A 5 -12.37 46.47 2.44
CA LEU A 5 -11.46 45.98 3.48
C LEU A 5 -10.04 45.72 2.95
N PHE A 6 -9.92 45.30 1.69
CA PHE A 6 -8.63 44.97 1.05
C PHE A 6 -7.71 46.20 0.90
N PHE A 7 -8.29 47.40 0.74
CA PHE A 7 -7.53 48.65 0.59
C PHE A 7 -6.91 49.15 1.91
N LYS A 8 -7.50 48.79 3.07
CA LYS A 8 -7.01 49.22 4.38
C LYS A 8 -5.90 48.30 4.92
N LEU A 9 -5.90 47.02 4.56
CA LEU A 9 -4.84 46.07 4.99
C LEU A 9 -3.53 46.24 4.19
N PHE A 10 -3.63 46.64 2.93
CA PHE A 10 -2.47 46.85 2.04
C PHE A 10 -1.61 48.05 2.47
N ILE A 11 -2.22 49.09 3.03
CA ILE A 11 -1.54 50.33 3.46
C ILE A 11 -0.66 50.11 4.71
N PHE A 12 -1.02 49.20 5.61
CA PHE A 12 -0.23 48.91 6.81
C PHE A 12 0.97 47.97 6.55
N ALA A 13 0.89 47.11 5.53
CA ALA A 13 1.98 46.19 5.19
C ALA A 13 3.18 46.88 4.51
N VAL A 14 2.93 47.97 3.76
CA VAL A 14 3.99 48.70 3.04
C VAL A 14 4.86 49.56 3.96
N ILE A 15 4.33 50.00 5.11
CA ILE A 15 5.06 50.86 6.06
C ILE A 15 6.05 50.05 6.93
N GLY A 16 5.81 48.76 7.13
CA GLY A 16 6.66 47.88 7.95
C GLY A 16 7.94 47.38 7.27
N ALA A 17 8.07 47.49 5.94
CA ALA A 17 9.20 46.95 5.18
C ALA A 17 10.39 47.94 5.00
N LEU A 18 10.30 49.16 5.54
CA LEU A 18 11.27 50.25 5.32
C LEU A 18 12.30 50.44 6.44
N VAL A 19 12.43 49.51 7.39
CA VAL A 19 13.39 49.62 8.51
C VAL A 19 14.33 48.41 8.54
N THR A 20 15.64 48.68 8.42
CA THR A 20 16.82 47.77 8.34
C THR A 20 17.07 47.23 6.92
N VAL A 21 18.20 47.50 6.22
CA VAL A 21 19.60 47.21 6.57
C VAL A 21 20.55 48.17 5.79
N THR A 22 21.67 48.56 6.40
CA THR A 22 22.81 49.23 5.76
C THR A 22 23.96 48.23 5.59
N SER A 23 24.52 48.09 4.37
CA SER A 23 25.99 48.18 4.14
C SER A 23 26.31 48.08 2.64
N CYS A 24 26.88 49.17 2.14
CA CYS A 24 27.51 49.46 0.84
C CYS A 24 27.71 48.31 -0.17
N LYS A 25 27.26 48.51 -1.43
CA LYS A 25 28.14 48.89 -2.57
C LYS A 25 27.39 48.85 -3.92
N ASP A 26 26.33 49.63 -4.05
CA ASP A 26 25.76 50.13 -5.31
C ASP A 26 24.70 51.16 -4.90
N TYR A 27 24.97 52.45 -5.05
CA TYR A 27 23.99 53.49 -4.73
C TYR A 27 23.34 54.08 -6.00
N ASP A 28 23.91 53.83 -7.18
CA ASP A 28 23.48 54.50 -8.41
C ASP A 28 22.40 53.69 -9.14
N GLU A 29 22.42 52.34 -9.05
CA GLU A 29 21.32 51.49 -9.55
C GLU A 29 20.08 51.59 -8.65
N ASP A 30 20.25 51.70 -7.34
CA ASP A 30 19.15 51.83 -6.37
C ASP A 30 18.42 53.19 -6.49
N ILE A 31 19.15 54.28 -6.73
CA ILE A 31 18.56 55.62 -6.94
C ILE A 31 17.79 55.68 -8.27
N SER A 32 18.34 55.10 -9.35
CA SER A 32 17.68 55.09 -10.66
C SER A 32 16.37 54.28 -10.66
N ARG A 33 16.32 53.18 -9.88
CA ARG A 33 15.09 52.41 -9.66
C ARG A 33 14.07 53.19 -8.82
N LEU A 34 14.50 53.89 -7.77
CA LEU A 34 13.63 54.74 -6.94
C LEU A 34 13.01 55.91 -7.72
N ASP A 35 13.76 56.57 -8.60
CA ASP A 35 13.23 57.64 -9.45
C ASP A 35 12.24 57.11 -10.50
N THR A 36 12.50 55.91 -11.04
CA THR A 36 11.58 55.25 -11.99
C THR A 36 10.28 54.82 -11.30
N ASP A 37 10.38 54.29 -10.09
CA ASP A 37 9.22 53.87 -9.28
C ASP A 37 8.42 55.09 -8.79
N LEU A 38 9.08 56.20 -8.45
CA LEU A 38 8.45 57.46 -8.07
C LEU A 38 7.71 58.11 -9.24
N ALA A 39 8.33 58.17 -10.43
CA ALA A 39 7.68 58.68 -11.64
C ALA A 39 6.46 57.83 -12.05
N THR A 40 6.54 56.51 -11.84
CA THR A 40 5.43 55.57 -12.12
C THR A 40 4.27 55.77 -11.12
N ALA A 41 4.58 56.04 -9.85
CA ALA A 41 3.60 56.36 -8.82
C ALA A 41 2.91 57.71 -9.07
N GLU A 42 3.67 58.72 -9.50
CA GLU A 42 3.13 60.05 -9.82
C GLU A 42 2.20 60.01 -11.04
N SER A 43 2.57 59.27 -12.09
CA SER A 43 1.70 59.03 -13.25
C SER A 43 0.40 58.29 -12.87
N SER A 44 0.49 57.32 -11.96
CA SER A 44 -0.68 56.56 -11.49
C SER A 44 -1.63 57.43 -10.66
N LEU A 45 -1.09 58.35 -9.85
CA LEU A 45 -1.87 59.31 -9.08
C LEU A 45 -2.56 60.34 -9.97
N GLN A 46 -1.88 60.86 -10.99
CA GLN A 46 -2.50 61.78 -11.97
C GLN A 46 -3.61 61.12 -12.77
N ALA A 47 -3.47 59.84 -13.15
CA ALA A 47 -4.53 59.09 -13.80
C ALA A 47 -5.78 58.97 -12.88
N ALA A 48 -5.58 58.64 -11.60
CA ALA A 48 -6.66 58.54 -10.62
C ALA A 48 -7.38 59.89 -10.37
N VAL A 49 -6.63 61.00 -10.34
CA VAL A 49 -7.22 62.35 -10.19
C VAL A 49 -8.03 62.74 -11.42
N THR A 50 -7.54 62.44 -12.63
CA THR A 50 -8.28 62.67 -13.88
C THR A 50 -9.57 61.85 -13.92
N GLU A 51 -9.52 60.58 -13.51
CA GLU A 51 -10.69 59.71 -13.46
C GLU A 51 -11.72 60.19 -12.42
N LEU A 52 -11.26 60.67 -11.25
CA LEU A 52 -12.12 61.26 -10.23
C LEU A 52 -12.82 62.54 -10.72
N ASN A 53 -12.10 63.38 -11.48
CA ASN A 53 -12.66 64.59 -12.07
C ASN A 53 -13.67 64.28 -13.18
N SER A 54 -13.41 63.25 -14.02
CA SER A 54 -14.37 62.74 -15.00
C SER A 54 -15.65 62.24 -14.33
N LEU A 55 -15.53 61.48 -13.25
CA LEU A 55 -16.65 61.02 -12.43
C LEU A 55 -17.44 62.18 -11.83
N LYS A 56 -16.77 63.24 -11.35
CA LYS A 56 -17.44 64.46 -10.89
C LYS A 56 -18.26 65.13 -11.99
N THR A 57 -17.72 65.23 -13.21
CA THR A 57 -18.45 65.81 -14.35
C THR A 57 -19.64 64.95 -14.77
N GLN A 58 -19.51 63.62 -14.74
CA GLN A 58 -20.61 62.71 -15.04
C GLN A 58 -21.72 62.76 -13.97
N ILE A 59 -21.36 62.90 -12.69
CA ILE A 59 -22.34 63.08 -11.60
C ILE A 59 -23.05 64.43 -11.73
N ALA A 60 -22.35 65.50 -12.16
CA ALA A 60 -22.96 66.82 -12.37
C ALA A 60 -23.89 66.88 -13.60
N ALA A 61 -23.73 65.97 -14.56
CA ALA A 61 -24.58 65.84 -15.75
C ALA A 61 -25.82 64.92 -15.52
N ALA A 62 -25.95 64.32 -14.34
CA ALA A 62 -27.09 63.47 -14.00
C ALA A 62 -28.35 64.33 -13.77
N ALA A 63 -29.50 63.88 -14.32
CA ALA A 63 -30.78 64.57 -14.25
C ALA A 63 -31.18 64.91 -12.80
N THR A 64 -31.76 66.09 -12.61
CA THR A 64 -32.08 66.64 -11.28
C THR A 64 -33.28 65.92 -10.64
N ASP A 65 -33.34 65.90 -9.31
CA ASP A 65 -34.42 65.25 -8.53
C ASP A 65 -35.83 65.66 -8.99
N THR A 66 -36.00 66.90 -9.44
CA THR A 66 -37.28 67.43 -9.95
C THR A 66 -37.65 66.84 -11.32
N GLU A 67 -36.67 66.59 -12.19
CA GLU A 67 -36.89 65.98 -13.51
C GLU A 67 -37.26 64.49 -13.38
N VAL A 68 -36.60 63.78 -12.45
CA VAL A 68 -36.87 62.36 -12.17
C VAL A 68 -38.22 62.20 -11.45
N ALA A 69 -38.53 63.01 -10.43
CA ALA A 69 -39.82 62.97 -9.76
C ALA A 69 -40.98 63.36 -10.68
N THR A 70 -40.79 64.34 -11.57
CA THR A 70 -41.79 64.73 -12.57
C THR A 70 -42.01 63.63 -13.61
N ALA A 71 -40.95 62.97 -14.09
CA ALA A 71 -41.04 61.86 -15.02
C ALA A 71 -41.73 60.63 -14.39
N VAL A 72 -41.43 60.33 -13.12
CA VAL A 72 -42.06 59.23 -12.37
C VAL A 72 -43.53 59.54 -12.08
N ALA A 73 -43.87 60.78 -11.71
CA ALA A 73 -45.26 61.20 -11.53
C ALA A 73 -46.05 61.15 -12.83
N ALA A 74 -45.46 61.58 -13.95
CA ALA A 74 -46.07 61.50 -15.28
C ALA A 74 -46.29 60.05 -15.73
N ALA A 75 -45.32 59.16 -15.49
CA ALA A 75 -45.43 57.72 -15.78
C ALA A 75 -46.50 57.04 -14.91
N LYS A 76 -46.61 57.43 -13.62
CA LYS A 76 -47.62 56.93 -12.69
C LYS A 76 -49.03 57.34 -13.13
N THR A 77 -49.22 58.60 -13.53
CA THR A 77 -50.51 59.09 -14.05
C THR A 77 -50.87 58.40 -15.38
N ALA A 78 -49.92 58.26 -16.32
CA ALA A 78 -50.16 57.60 -17.60
C ALA A 78 -50.56 56.12 -17.47
N ALA A 79 -49.93 55.39 -16.54
CA ALA A 79 -50.25 53.99 -16.28
C ALA A 79 -51.64 53.82 -15.65
N ILE A 80 -52.03 54.72 -14.74
CA ILE A 80 -53.35 54.71 -14.11
C ILE A 80 -54.44 55.07 -15.12
N ASP A 81 -54.20 56.06 -15.98
CA ASP A 81 -55.17 56.50 -17.00
C ASP A 81 -55.36 55.44 -18.10
N ALA A 82 -54.29 54.74 -18.51
CA ALA A 82 -54.39 53.62 -19.44
C ALA A 82 -55.22 52.47 -18.87
N ALA A 83 -55.01 52.11 -17.60
CA ALA A 83 -55.78 51.06 -16.93
C ALA A 83 -57.27 51.45 -16.75
N LYS A 84 -57.55 52.73 -16.47
CA LYS A 84 -58.93 53.25 -16.42
C LYS A 84 -59.62 53.23 -17.79
N ALA A 85 -58.90 53.58 -18.86
CA ALA A 85 -59.44 53.56 -20.22
C ALA A 85 -59.81 52.14 -20.66
N ASP A 86 -58.95 51.16 -20.36
CA ASP A 86 -59.15 49.75 -20.72
C ASP A 86 -60.33 49.14 -19.94
N ALA A 87 -60.44 49.46 -18.64
CA ALA A 87 -61.61 49.07 -17.83
C ALA A 87 -62.92 49.70 -18.33
N THR A 88 -62.87 50.97 -18.75
CA THR A 88 -64.05 51.68 -19.29
C THR A 88 -64.48 51.11 -20.64
N ALA A 89 -63.54 50.71 -21.51
CA ALA A 89 -63.82 50.05 -22.78
C ALA A 89 -64.46 48.66 -22.59
N GLN A 90 -63.98 47.88 -21.62
CA GLN A 90 -64.56 46.58 -21.29
C GLN A 90 -65.98 46.71 -20.69
N ILE A 91 -66.23 47.72 -19.86
CA ILE A 91 -67.58 48.03 -19.35
C ILE A 91 -68.53 48.45 -20.48
N ALA A 92 -68.05 49.23 -21.46
CA ALA A 92 -68.84 49.65 -22.61
C ALA A 92 -69.17 48.48 -23.56
N ALA A 93 -68.25 47.52 -23.73
CA ALA A 93 -68.47 46.29 -24.50
C ALA A 93 -69.53 45.37 -23.86
N LEU A 94 -69.61 45.33 -22.52
CA LEU A 94 -70.64 44.57 -21.79
C LEU A 94 -72.02 45.25 -21.78
N LYS A 95 -72.09 46.57 -21.90
CA LYS A 95 -73.36 47.32 -21.89
C LYS A 95 -74.15 47.28 -23.21
N ASN A 96 -73.52 46.92 -24.33
CA ASN A 96 -74.11 47.05 -25.68
C ASN A 96 -74.37 45.72 -26.42
N GLY A 97 -74.43 44.57 -25.73
CA GLY A 97 -74.72 43.31 -26.44
C GLY A 97 -74.94 42.07 -25.57
N TYR A 98 -75.55 42.20 -24.39
CA TYR A 98 -75.80 41.04 -23.52
C TYR A 98 -77.23 40.49 -23.61
N THR A 99 -77.36 39.26 -24.11
CA THR A 99 -78.63 38.52 -24.24
C THR A 99 -78.66 37.21 -23.42
N GLY A 100 -77.81 37.09 -22.39
CA GLY A 100 -77.63 35.89 -21.55
C GLY A 100 -78.36 35.90 -20.21
N THR A 101 -78.22 34.83 -19.41
CA THR A 101 -79.00 34.61 -18.17
C THR A 101 -78.42 35.34 -16.95
N LEU A 102 -79.20 35.50 -15.87
CA LEU A 102 -78.77 36.12 -14.61
C LEU A 102 -77.50 35.48 -14.01
N LYS A 103 -77.33 34.16 -14.22
CA LYS A 103 -76.15 33.43 -13.76
C LYS A 103 -74.89 33.85 -14.52
N ASP A 104 -75.01 33.97 -15.84
CA ASP A 104 -73.90 34.34 -16.70
C ASP A 104 -73.46 35.80 -16.43
N LEU A 105 -74.40 36.68 -16.06
CA LEU A 105 -74.10 38.03 -15.61
C LEU A 105 -73.39 38.03 -14.24
N ASN A 106 -73.82 37.17 -13.32
CA ASN A 106 -73.19 37.02 -12.01
C ASN A 106 -71.77 36.44 -12.12
N ASP A 107 -71.55 35.45 -13.00
CA ASP A 107 -70.22 34.87 -13.23
C ASP A 107 -69.27 35.89 -13.86
N ALA A 108 -69.75 36.74 -14.77
CA ALA A 108 -68.96 37.85 -15.33
C ALA A 108 -68.60 38.89 -14.25
N ILE A 109 -69.53 39.25 -13.36
CA ILE A 109 -69.28 40.17 -12.23
C ILE A 109 -68.23 39.58 -11.27
N VAL A 110 -68.31 38.28 -10.96
CA VAL A 110 -67.35 37.59 -10.08
C VAL A 110 -65.95 37.52 -10.70
N ALA A 111 -65.85 37.24 -12.01
CA ALA A 111 -64.58 37.26 -12.73
C ALA A 111 -63.95 38.66 -12.76
N GLN A 112 -64.77 39.72 -12.92
CA GLN A 112 -64.30 41.11 -12.89
C GLN A 112 -63.84 41.54 -11.49
N ALA A 113 -64.51 41.09 -10.41
CA ALA A 113 -64.11 41.36 -9.02
C ALA A 113 -62.75 40.70 -8.67
N ALA A 114 -62.49 39.51 -9.21
CA ALA A 114 -61.19 38.85 -9.09
C ALA A 114 -60.08 39.63 -9.81
N LEU A 115 -60.35 40.15 -11.01
CA LEU A 115 -59.39 40.96 -11.76
C LEU A 115 -59.08 42.29 -11.05
N ILE A 116 -60.09 42.94 -10.44
CA ILE A 116 -59.92 44.16 -9.63
C ILE A 116 -59.02 43.88 -8.41
N THR A 117 -59.21 42.73 -7.74
CA THR A 117 -58.41 42.33 -6.58
C THR A 117 -56.93 42.10 -6.95
N VAL A 118 -56.67 41.47 -8.10
CA VAL A 118 -55.31 41.25 -8.61
C VAL A 118 -54.64 42.57 -8.99
N LEU A 119 -55.36 43.47 -9.68
CA LEU A 119 -54.83 44.79 -10.04
C LEU A 119 -54.54 45.66 -8.80
N GLN A 120 -55.38 45.58 -7.76
CA GLN A 120 -55.14 46.25 -6.48
C GLN A 120 -53.89 45.69 -5.77
N GLY A 121 -53.69 44.37 -5.79
CA GLY A 121 -52.48 43.73 -5.25
C GLY A 121 -51.21 44.19 -5.96
N ASN A 122 -51.23 44.25 -7.29
CA ASN A 122 -50.08 44.69 -8.09
C ASN A 122 -49.77 46.19 -7.90
N VAL A 123 -50.79 47.04 -7.79
CA VAL A 123 -50.61 48.49 -7.49
C VAL A 123 -50.05 48.69 -6.08
N THR A 124 -50.48 47.90 -5.11
CA THR A 124 -49.97 47.95 -3.72
C THR A 124 -48.50 47.54 -3.68
N THR A 125 -48.15 46.48 -4.41
CA THR A 125 -46.78 45.96 -4.51
C THR A 125 -45.84 46.97 -5.19
N LEU A 126 -46.28 47.57 -6.28
CA LEU A 126 -45.51 48.61 -6.96
C LEU A 126 -45.35 49.88 -6.10
N GLY A 127 -46.36 50.19 -5.27
CA GLY A 127 -46.27 51.26 -4.27
C GLY A 127 -45.20 50.97 -3.21
N THR A 128 -45.20 49.77 -2.63
CA THR A 128 -44.18 49.37 -1.65
C THR A 128 -42.77 49.34 -2.23
N ASP A 129 -42.61 48.94 -3.49
CA ASP A 129 -41.31 48.92 -4.16
C ASP A 129 -40.81 50.36 -4.44
N LEU A 130 -41.71 51.28 -4.79
CA LEU A 130 -41.36 52.69 -4.96
C LEU A 130 -40.98 53.35 -3.63
N ASP A 131 -41.73 53.09 -2.56
CA ASP A 131 -41.45 53.63 -1.21
C ASP A 131 -40.09 53.15 -0.69
N ALA A 132 -39.76 51.87 -0.93
CA ALA A 132 -38.45 51.31 -0.60
C ALA A 132 -37.32 51.97 -1.40
N ALA A 133 -37.56 52.24 -2.69
CA ALA A 133 -36.59 52.96 -3.53
C ALA A 133 -36.41 54.42 -3.07
N GLU A 134 -37.47 55.12 -2.66
CA GLU A 134 -37.42 56.49 -2.13
C GLU A 134 -36.59 56.58 -0.83
N VAL A 135 -36.76 55.61 0.08
CA VAL A 135 -35.97 55.52 1.32
C VAL A 135 -34.49 55.28 1.00
N GLN A 136 -34.20 54.41 0.03
CA GLN A 136 -32.82 54.12 -0.37
C GLN A 136 -32.15 55.32 -1.07
N ILE A 137 -32.90 56.06 -1.88
CA ILE A 137 -32.44 57.30 -2.52
C ILE A 137 -32.18 58.38 -1.47
N ALA A 138 -33.06 58.55 -0.48
CA ALA A 138 -32.88 59.50 0.62
C ALA A 138 -31.63 59.18 1.46
N ALA A 139 -31.39 57.90 1.75
CA ALA A 139 -30.18 57.44 2.45
C ALA A 139 -28.90 57.72 1.65
N ASN A 140 -28.92 57.46 0.33
CA ASN A 140 -27.80 57.74 -0.56
C ASN A 140 -27.55 59.25 -0.69
N LYS A 141 -28.60 60.06 -0.74
CA LYS A 141 -28.52 61.54 -0.77
C LYS A 141 -27.93 62.10 0.52
N ALA A 142 -28.31 61.57 1.68
CA ALA A 142 -27.73 61.95 2.96
C ALA A 142 -26.23 61.59 3.04
N ALA A 143 -25.85 60.41 2.53
CA ALA A 143 -24.45 59.98 2.50
C ALA A 143 -23.59 60.85 1.55
N ILE A 144 -24.13 61.23 0.39
CA ILE A 144 -23.45 62.12 -0.57
C ILE A 144 -23.34 63.54 -0.01
N ALA A 145 -24.39 64.07 0.64
CA ALA A 145 -24.36 65.38 1.28
C ALA A 145 -23.31 65.46 2.40
N LEU A 146 -23.19 64.40 3.21
CA LEU A 146 -22.17 64.30 4.25
C LEU A 146 -20.75 64.25 3.65
N GLN A 147 -20.55 63.49 2.57
CA GLN A 147 -19.27 63.41 1.89
C GLN A 147 -18.88 64.74 1.22
N LYS A 148 -19.85 65.45 0.64
CA LYS A 148 -19.63 66.79 0.05
C LYS A 148 -19.35 67.85 1.11
N ALA A 149 -20.05 67.82 2.24
CA ALA A 149 -19.81 68.74 3.37
C ALA A 149 -18.43 68.53 4.01
N ILE A 150 -17.95 67.28 4.10
CA ILE A 150 -16.60 66.98 4.57
C ILE A 150 -15.55 67.48 3.56
N LEU A 151 -15.77 67.28 2.26
CA LEU A 151 -14.85 67.79 1.24
C LEU A 151 -14.77 69.33 1.20
N ASP A 152 -15.92 70.01 1.26
CA ASP A 152 -16.00 71.47 1.20
C ASP A 152 -15.38 72.11 2.47
N LYS A 153 -15.48 71.46 3.63
CA LYS A 153 -14.97 71.96 4.92
C LYS A 153 -13.45 71.83 5.09
N TYR A 154 -12.79 70.90 4.40
CA TYR A 154 -11.35 70.64 4.59
C TYR A 154 -10.46 71.03 3.41
N PHE A 155 -11.03 71.37 2.23
CA PHE A 155 -10.22 71.61 1.02
C PHE A 155 -10.56 72.87 0.20
N ASN A 156 -11.53 73.71 0.60
CA ASN A 156 -11.82 74.95 -0.14
C ASN A 156 -12.17 76.10 0.81
N THR A 157 -11.15 76.76 1.38
CA THR A 157 -11.04 78.24 1.50
C THR A 157 -9.79 78.63 2.33
N ALA A 158 -8.76 79.08 1.61
CA ALA A 158 -7.65 79.98 2.01
C ALA A 158 -7.17 80.00 3.50
N SER A 159 -6.18 79.15 3.81
CA SER A 159 -4.87 79.47 4.43
C SER A 159 -4.41 78.32 5.35
N PRO A 160 -3.23 77.67 5.14
CA PRO A 160 -2.88 76.40 5.79
C PRO A 160 -2.44 76.45 7.28
N ASP A 161 -2.49 77.58 7.99
CA ASP A 161 -1.70 77.74 9.23
C ASP A 161 -2.45 78.25 10.49
N ASP A 162 -3.78 78.17 10.58
CA ASP A 162 -4.49 78.50 11.85
C ASP A 162 -5.49 77.41 12.30
N ILE A 163 -4.93 76.26 12.65
CA ILE A 163 -5.62 75.12 13.29
C ILE A 163 -6.40 75.54 14.56
N PRO A 164 -5.90 76.45 15.42
CA PRO A 164 -6.66 76.96 16.57
C PRO A 164 -8.00 77.61 16.21
N THR A 165 -8.05 78.45 15.18
CA THR A 165 -9.28 79.12 14.74
C THR A 165 -10.29 78.12 14.15
N ALA A 166 -9.83 77.12 13.39
CA ALA A 166 -10.67 76.04 12.90
C ALA A 166 -11.23 75.17 14.04
N LEU A 167 -10.43 74.88 15.07
CA LEU A 167 -10.86 74.12 16.25
C LEU A 167 -11.84 74.91 17.13
N ALA A 168 -11.67 76.23 17.23
CA ALA A 168 -12.57 77.12 17.98
C ALA A 168 -13.93 77.27 17.29
N ALA A 169 -13.96 77.39 15.96
CA ALA A 169 -15.21 77.40 15.18
C ALA A 169 -15.94 76.05 15.26
N ILE A 170 -15.22 74.92 15.20
CA ILE A 170 -15.78 73.57 15.41
C ILE A 170 -16.37 73.42 16.82
N LYS A 171 -15.68 73.91 17.86
CA LYS A 171 -16.21 73.89 19.23
C LYS A 171 -17.45 74.78 19.39
N ALA A 172 -17.48 75.94 18.73
CA ALA A 172 -18.62 76.85 18.77
C ALA A 172 -19.86 76.27 18.04
N ASP A 173 -19.68 75.65 16.87
CA ASP A 173 -20.75 74.97 16.14
C ASP A 173 -21.28 73.74 16.90
N LEU A 174 -20.40 72.99 17.57
CA LEU A 174 -20.78 71.83 18.38
C LEU A 174 -21.57 72.24 19.64
N ALA A 175 -21.20 73.37 20.24
CA ALA A 175 -21.91 73.93 21.40
C ALA A 175 -23.28 74.54 21.02
N ALA A 176 -23.43 75.06 19.79
CA ALA A 176 -24.67 75.67 19.31
C ALA A 176 -25.68 74.66 18.74
N ALA A 177 -25.26 73.44 18.38
CA ALA A 177 -26.11 72.49 17.67
C ALA A 177 -27.14 71.72 18.53
N ASN A 178 -27.11 71.81 19.87
CA ASN A 178 -28.11 71.25 20.80
C ASN A 178 -28.74 69.91 20.36
N LEU A 179 -27.92 68.99 19.86
CA LEU A 179 -28.28 67.60 19.68
C LEU A 179 -27.86 66.92 20.97
N ASP A 180 -28.85 66.48 21.73
CA ASP A 180 -28.70 65.78 22.98
C ASP A 180 -28.02 64.43 22.70
N ILE A 181 -26.68 64.47 22.70
CA ILE A 181 -25.81 63.32 22.52
C ILE A 181 -26.05 62.32 23.67
N ASP A 182 -26.46 62.79 24.85
CA ASP A 182 -26.81 61.93 25.97
C ASP A 182 -28.12 61.18 25.69
N ALA A 183 -29.15 61.83 25.14
CA ALA A 183 -30.38 61.14 24.73
C ALA A 183 -30.19 60.17 23.54
N LEU A 184 -29.24 60.45 22.64
CA LEU A 184 -28.84 59.54 21.57
C LEU A 184 -27.96 58.40 22.08
N SER A 185 -27.06 58.65 23.03
CA SER A 185 -26.28 57.64 23.75
C SER A 185 -27.21 56.74 24.54
N ASP A 186 -28.15 57.27 25.32
CA ASP A 186 -29.16 56.52 26.07
C ASP A 186 -30.04 55.65 25.15
N ARG A 187 -30.38 56.15 23.95
CA ARG A 187 -31.11 55.34 22.95
C ARG A 187 -30.23 54.28 22.29
N ILE A 188 -28.95 54.55 22.07
CA ILE A 188 -27.98 53.59 21.54
C ILE A 188 -27.67 52.53 22.60
N ASP A 189 -27.50 52.91 23.86
CA ASP A 189 -27.32 52.03 25.01
C ASP A 189 -28.59 51.21 25.26
N ALA A 190 -29.79 51.79 25.11
CA ALA A 190 -31.05 51.05 25.16
C ALA A 190 -31.23 50.08 23.98
N ILE A 191 -30.74 50.44 22.78
CA ILE A 191 -30.75 49.54 21.61
C ILE A 191 -29.69 48.45 21.75
N ASP A 192 -28.49 48.74 22.27
CA ASP A 192 -27.41 47.79 22.55
C ASP A 192 -27.82 46.83 23.67
N THR A 193 -28.48 47.35 24.72
CA THR A 193 -29.09 46.55 25.79
C THR A 193 -30.20 45.65 25.23
N LYS A 194 -31.07 46.15 24.33
CA LYS A 194 -32.14 45.35 23.70
C LYS A 194 -31.63 44.37 22.64
N LEU A 195 -30.51 44.65 21.97
CA LEU A 195 -29.85 43.73 21.02
C LEU A 195 -29.05 42.64 21.75
N ASN A 196 -28.46 42.95 22.91
CA ASN A 196 -27.85 41.95 23.81
C ASN A 196 -28.86 40.93 24.36
N VAL A 197 -30.17 41.18 24.25
CA VAL A 197 -31.23 40.20 24.59
C VAL A 197 -31.35 39.09 23.53
N LEU A 198 -30.96 39.33 22.26
CA LEU A 198 -30.91 38.30 21.22
C LEU A 198 -29.48 37.77 21.07
N ASN A 199 -29.04 37.01 22.07
CA ASN A 199 -27.73 36.36 22.05
C ASN A 199 -27.73 35.18 21.06
N PHE A 200 -27.49 35.46 19.77
CA PHE A 200 -27.45 34.45 18.71
C PHE A 200 -26.42 33.34 18.97
N ALA A 201 -25.36 33.60 19.74
CA ALA A 201 -24.42 32.57 20.18
C ALA A 201 -25.05 31.62 21.21
N LYS A 202 -25.85 32.13 22.17
CA LYS A 202 -26.68 31.30 23.05
C LYS A 202 -27.76 30.54 22.28
N ILE A 203 -28.39 31.16 21.29
CA ILE A 203 -29.44 30.52 20.47
C ILE A 203 -28.86 29.40 19.58
N ASN A 204 -27.68 29.61 18.96
CA ASN A 204 -27.02 28.60 18.12
C ASN A 204 -26.39 27.45 18.92
N ASN A 205 -26.08 27.64 20.20
CA ASN A 205 -25.59 26.59 21.10
C ASN A 205 -26.72 25.97 21.94
N MET A 206 -27.96 26.43 21.78
CA MET A 206 -29.11 25.93 22.52
C MET A 206 -29.42 24.51 22.06
N ILE A 207 -29.35 23.55 22.97
CA ILE A 207 -29.78 22.18 22.72
C ILE A 207 -31.27 22.16 22.31
N THR A 208 -31.55 21.57 21.16
CA THR A 208 -32.91 21.39 20.63
C THR A 208 -33.40 19.95 20.76
N GLU A 209 -32.47 18.98 20.81
CA GLU A 209 -32.79 17.57 20.91
C GLU A 209 -31.67 16.82 21.65
N ILE A 210 -32.06 15.85 22.46
CA ILE A 210 -31.20 14.79 22.97
C ILE A 210 -31.88 13.46 22.65
N SER A 211 -31.15 12.53 22.01
CA SER A 211 -31.68 11.22 21.61
C SER A 211 -30.59 10.16 21.71
N PHE A 212 -30.98 8.88 21.67
CA PHE A 212 -30.04 7.77 21.59
C PHE A 212 -29.79 7.40 20.13
N ASP A 213 -28.53 7.13 19.79
CA ASP A 213 -28.19 6.62 18.45
C ASP A 213 -28.44 5.11 18.43
N TYR A 214 -29.44 4.66 17.68
CA TYR A 214 -29.77 3.24 17.56
C TYR A 214 -29.01 2.68 16.35
N GLU A 215 -27.90 1.98 16.59
CA GLU A 215 -27.07 1.45 15.49
C GLU A 215 -27.78 0.32 14.72
N TYR A 216 -28.86 -0.26 15.25
CA TYR A 216 -29.75 -1.24 14.62
C TYR A 216 -31.19 -1.14 15.18
N ASP A 217 -32.22 -1.38 14.35
CA ASP A 217 -33.65 -1.39 14.73
C ASP A 217 -34.05 -2.73 15.40
N ASP A 218 -33.24 -3.20 16.36
CA ASP A 218 -33.55 -4.39 17.13
C ASP A 218 -34.17 -3.98 18.47
N TRP A 219 -35.36 -4.50 18.78
CA TRP A 219 -36.14 -4.13 19.97
C TRP A 219 -35.35 -4.33 21.27
N GLY A 220 -34.44 -5.30 21.31
CA GLY A 220 -33.57 -5.57 22.47
C GLY A 220 -32.39 -4.61 22.65
N SER A 221 -32.11 -3.74 21.69
CA SER A 221 -30.97 -2.80 21.70
C SER A 221 -31.36 -1.36 22.08
N ARG A 222 -32.65 -1.15 22.40
CA ARG A 222 -33.21 0.18 22.71
C ARG A 222 -32.96 0.62 24.15
N ASP A 223 -32.79 -0.34 25.05
CA ASP A 223 -32.47 -0.07 26.45
C ASP A 223 -30.99 0.30 26.60
N ARG A 224 -30.73 1.31 27.42
CA ARG A 224 -29.40 1.74 27.86
C ARG A 224 -29.26 1.44 29.35
N TYR A 225 -28.06 1.11 29.80
CA TYR A 225 -27.83 0.69 31.18
C TYR A 225 -26.81 1.60 31.85
N LEU A 226 -27.18 2.14 33.01
CA LEU A 226 -26.25 2.70 33.98
C LEU A 226 -26.12 1.69 35.12
N ASN A 227 -25.00 0.96 35.12
CA ASN A 227 -24.72 -0.10 36.09
C ASN A 227 -23.63 0.36 37.06
N PHE A 228 -23.94 0.33 38.35
CA PHE A 228 -23.04 0.71 39.44
C PHE A 228 -22.77 -0.50 40.34
N SER A 229 -21.58 -1.07 40.21
CA SER A 229 -21.12 -2.22 40.98
C SER A 229 -20.07 -1.81 42.02
N THR A 230 -20.25 -2.21 43.28
CA THR A 230 -19.33 -1.93 44.40
C THR A 230 -19.58 -2.91 45.56
N ALA A 231 -18.79 -2.92 46.63
CA ALA A 231 -19.10 -3.69 47.85
C ALA A 231 -18.63 -2.94 49.12
N PRO A 232 -19.35 -3.03 50.26
CA PRO A 232 -18.82 -2.53 51.53
C PRO A 232 -17.69 -3.44 51.99
N ALA A 233 -16.61 -2.86 52.52
CA ALA A 233 -15.49 -3.67 52.96
C ALA A 233 -15.85 -4.54 54.18
N ARG A 234 -15.45 -5.82 54.18
CA ARG A 234 -15.71 -6.73 55.31
C ARG A 234 -14.74 -6.54 56.48
N LEU A 235 -13.61 -5.87 56.26
CA LEU A 235 -12.54 -5.66 57.23
C LEU A 235 -11.80 -4.34 56.99
N SER A 236 -11.19 -3.81 58.05
CA SER A 236 -10.32 -2.62 57.98
C SER A 236 -8.86 -3.06 57.87
N TRP A 237 -8.21 -2.81 56.74
CA TRP A 237 -6.79 -3.11 56.51
C TRP A 237 -6.25 -2.41 55.26
N THR A 238 -4.95 -2.51 55.02
CA THR A 238 -4.31 -1.95 53.82
C THR A 238 -3.80 -3.07 52.91
N PHE A 239 -4.42 -3.21 51.75
CA PHE A 239 -3.96 -4.12 50.70
C PHE A 239 -2.70 -3.56 50.04
N GLY A 240 -1.64 -4.37 49.97
CA GLY A 240 -0.33 -3.94 49.47
C GLY A 240 0.37 -2.94 50.38
N GLN A 241 0.27 -3.10 51.71
CA GLN A 241 0.87 -2.16 52.65
C GLN A 241 2.37 -1.93 52.37
N GLY A 242 2.75 -0.65 52.20
CA GLY A 242 4.13 -0.26 51.87
C GLY A 242 4.45 -0.27 50.37
N PHE A 243 3.51 -0.67 49.51
CA PHE A 243 3.65 -0.65 48.06
C PHE A 243 3.07 0.63 47.46
N PRO A 244 3.62 1.14 46.35
CA PRO A 244 2.93 2.13 45.54
C PRO A 244 1.55 1.61 45.12
N GLY A 245 0.52 2.45 45.24
CA GLY A 245 -0.86 2.07 44.94
C GLY A 245 -1.60 1.34 46.07
N ALA A 246 -1.02 1.24 47.27
CA ALA A 246 -1.66 0.60 48.41
C ALA A 246 -3.10 1.10 48.67
N ILE A 247 -4.00 0.16 48.96
CA ILE A 247 -5.44 0.43 49.04
C ILE A 247 -5.91 0.23 50.48
N GLN A 248 -6.50 1.28 51.07
CA GLN A 248 -7.01 1.24 52.44
C GLN A 248 -8.49 0.88 52.45
N PHE A 249 -8.82 -0.31 52.91
CA PHE A 249 -10.19 -0.72 53.20
C PHE A 249 -10.57 -0.31 54.62
N VAL A 250 -11.78 0.22 54.78
CA VAL A 250 -12.38 0.54 56.08
C VAL A 250 -13.67 -0.27 56.19
N LYS A 251 -13.74 -1.11 57.23
CA LYS A 251 -14.87 -2.00 57.46
C LYS A 251 -16.21 -1.25 57.39
N ASP A 252 -17.19 -1.87 56.73
CA ASP A 252 -18.55 -1.41 56.52
C ASP A 252 -18.65 -0.13 55.65
N GLN A 253 -17.54 0.33 55.06
CA GLN A 253 -17.49 1.46 54.12
C GLN A 253 -17.13 0.99 52.71
N ARG A 254 -17.60 1.72 51.70
CA ARG A 254 -17.19 1.53 50.31
C ARG A 254 -15.96 2.37 50.02
N LEU A 255 -15.08 1.83 49.21
CA LEU A 255 -13.78 2.44 48.95
C LEU A 255 -13.85 3.62 47.97
N LEU A 256 -14.69 3.50 46.93
CA LEU A 256 -14.72 4.42 45.80
C LEU A 256 -16.16 4.77 45.42
N ALA A 257 -16.30 5.94 44.81
CA ALA A 257 -17.48 6.27 44.04
C ALA A 257 -17.46 5.46 42.74
N THR A 258 -18.60 4.88 42.35
CA THR A 258 -18.69 4.07 41.13
C THR A 258 -19.19 4.93 39.99
N GLU A 259 -18.58 4.81 38.81
CA GLU A 259 -18.95 5.58 37.61
C GLU A 259 -19.56 4.68 36.54
N SER A 260 -20.52 5.20 35.79
CA SER A 260 -21.15 4.53 34.65
C SER A 260 -21.42 5.54 33.54
N THR A 261 -21.17 5.16 32.28
CA THR A 261 -21.21 6.09 31.14
C THR A 261 -22.29 5.71 30.15
N ILE A 262 -22.99 6.71 29.63
CA ILE A 262 -24.00 6.56 28.58
C ILE A 262 -23.71 7.49 27.40
N GLU A 263 -23.85 6.96 26.18
CA GLU A 263 -23.68 7.75 24.95
C GLU A 263 -25.02 8.34 24.50
N VAL A 264 -25.02 9.64 24.17
CA VAL A 264 -26.18 10.38 23.65
C VAL A 264 -25.82 11.22 22.44
N LYS A 265 -26.80 11.49 21.60
CA LYS A 265 -26.72 12.42 20.47
C LYS A 265 -27.37 13.75 20.87
N VAL A 266 -26.67 14.85 20.63
CA VAL A 266 -27.10 16.20 20.99
C VAL A 266 -27.12 17.09 19.75
N THR A 267 -28.25 17.78 19.53
CA THR A 267 -28.46 18.71 18.42
C THR A 267 -28.65 20.13 18.95
N PRO A 268 -28.03 21.15 18.35
CA PRO A 268 -27.09 21.07 17.22
C PRO A 268 -25.69 20.59 17.65
N VAL A 269 -24.90 20.07 16.70
CA VAL A 269 -23.62 19.38 16.98
C VAL A 269 -22.58 20.25 17.70
N ASN A 270 -22.70 21.58 17.59
CA ASN A 270 -21.85 22.58 18.24
C ASN A 270 -22.21 22.84 19.72
N ALA A 271 -23.29 22.27 20.26
CA ALA A 271 -23.60 22.36 21.68
C ALA A 271 -22.50 21.70 22.53
N ASP A 272 -22.11 22.35 23.64
CA ASP A 272 -21.02 21.93 24.52
C ASP A 272 -21.56 21.42 25.87
N VAL A 273 -21.79 20.10 25.94
CA VAL A 273 -22.39 19.43 27.10
C VAL A 273 -21.43 19.38 28.29
N SER A 274 -20.11 19.47 28.04
CA SER A 274 -19.08 19.46 29.10
C SER A 274 -19.22 20.60 30.11
N LYS A 275 -19.88 21.70 29.72
CA LYS A 275 -20.12 22.89 30.56
C LYS A 275 -21.48 22.88 31.27
N MET A 276 -22.24 21.79 31.18
CA MET A 276 -23.61 21.68 31.68
C MET A 276 -23.79 20.56 32.71
N LEU A 277 -22.72 20.06 33.33
CA LEU A 277 -22.77 18.90 34.23
C LEU A 277 -23.77 19.05 35.38
N ASP A 278 -23.82 20.24 36.00
CA ASP A 278 -24.77 20.58 37.07
C ASP A 278 -26.22 20.73 36.59
N LYS A 279 -26.43 20.70 35.27
CA LYS A 279 -27.73 20.86 34.59
C LYS A 279 -28.24 19.56 33.96
N ILE A 280 -27.51 18.45 34.11
CA ILE A 280 -27.87 17.14 33.60
C ILE A 280 -28.49 16.32 34.74
N TYR A 281 -29.70 15.81 34.50
CA TYR A 281 -30.46 15.03 35.47
C TYR A 281 -31.04 13.78 34.82
N LEU A 282 -31.27 12.75 35.62
CA LEU A 282 -32.05 11.57 35.27
C LEU A 282 -33.49 11.77 35.78
N ILE A 283 -34.48 11.63 34.90
CA ILE A 283 -35.89 11.77 35.26
C ILE A 283 -36.68 10.53 34.87
N ARG A 284 -37.63 10.14 35.72
CA ARG A 284 -38.57 9.04 35.46
C ARG A 284 -39.82 9.55 34.71
N ARG A 285 -40.58 8.64 34.09
CA ARG A 285 -41.77 8.96 33.28
C ARG A 285 -42.85 9.76 34.01
N ASP A 286 -42.96 9.60 35.33
CA ASP A 286 -43.88 10.34 36.20
C ASP A 286 -43.30 11.66 36.72
N GLY A 287 -42.09 12.02 36.30
CA GLY A 287 -41.39 13.24 36.70
C GLY A 287 -40.55 13.11 37.98
N ASN A 288 -40.50 11.94 38.61
CA ASN A 288 -39.61 11.73 39.77
C ASN A 288 -38.14 11.84 39.34
N ASN A 289 -37.36 12.63 40.08
CA ASN A 289 -35.94 12.88 39.84
C ASN A 289 -35.09 12.67 41.11
N GLU A 290 -35.62 11.99 42.13
CA GLU A 290 -34.96 11.75 43.42
C GLU A 290 -33.68 10.90 43.25
N VAL A 291 -33.59 10.12 42.16
CA VAL A 291 -32.39 9.36 41.78
C VAL A 291 -31.14 10.24 41.68
N ASN A 292 -31.29 11.53 41.38
CA ASN A 292 -30.17 12.48 41.26
C ASN A 292 -29.56 12.90 42.62
N THR A 293 -30.20 12.52 43.73
CA THR A 293 -29.58 12.63 45.06
C THR A 293 -28.45 11.61 45.25
N PHE A 294 -28.55 10.47 44.53
CA PHE A 294 -27.57 9.38 44.54
C PHE A 294 -26.64 9.40 43.33
N LEU A 295 -27.10 9.85 42.16
CA LEU A 295 -26.34 9.83 40.91
C LEU A 295 -26.14 11.24 40.37
N LYS A 296 -24.89 11.62 40.07
CA LYS A 296 -24.59 12.93 39.48
C LYS A 296 -23.77 12.79 38.21
N ALA A 297 -24.07 13.60 37.20
CA ALA A 297 -23.20 13.73 36.04
C ALA A 297 -21.88 14.39 36.48
N VAL A 298 -20.76 13.69 36.32
CA VAL A 298 -19.43 14.16 36.72
C VAL A 298 -18.53 14.45 35.53
N LYS A 299 -18.86 13.90 34.37
CA LYS A 299 -18.07 14.04 33.15
C LYS A 299 -18.96 14.02 31.92
N ALA A 300 -18.63 14.82 30.91
CA ALA A 300 -19.23 14.73 29.59
C ALA A 300 -18.14 15.02 28.53
N GLU A 301 -17.88 14.03 27.68
CA GLU A 301 -16.82 14.08 26.66
C GLU A 301 -17.38 13.74 25.28
N ARG A 302 -16.75 14.25 24.22
CA ARG A 302 -17.11 13.86 22.86
C ARG A 302 -16.75 12.40 22.63
N SER A 303 -17.69 11.61 22.09
CA SER A 303 -17.44 10.20 21.81
C SER A 303 -16.37 10.02 20.73
N THR A 304 -15.50 9.02 20.91
CA THR A 304 -14.41 8.65 19.99
C THR A 304 -14.71 7.37 19.19
N ALA A 305 -15.95 6.86 19.24
CA ALA A 305 -16.34 5.67 18.50
C ALA A 305 -16.27 5.89 16.96
N LEU A 306 -15.84 4.85 16.24
CA LEU A 306 -15.21 4.79 14.91
C LEU A 306 -16.00 5.27 13.66
N ARG A 307 -16.67 6.44 13.62
CA ARG A 307 -17.42 6.85 12.40
C ARG A 307 -17.23 8.27 11.84
N ALA A 308 -16.67 9.25 12.55
CA ALA A 308 -16.20 10.55 11.99
C ALA A 308 -15.40 11.35 13.04
N ALA A 309 -14.84 12.51 12.67
CA ALA A 309 -14.20 13.41 13.63
C ALA A 309 -15.21 13.83 14.74
N PRO A 310 -14.85 13.78 16.04
CA PRO A 310 -15.79 14.01 17.15
C PRO A 310 -16.56 15.35 17.11
N ALA A 311 -16.04 16.34 16.36
CA ALA A 311 -16.64 17.67 16.22
C ALA A 311 -17.84 17.74 15.26
N VAL A 312 -18.16 16.67 14.50
CA VAL A 312 -19.24 16.71 13.48
C VAL A 312 -20.42 15.78 13.75
N THR A 313 -20.35 14.90 14.76
CA THR A 313 -21.38 13.88 15.01
C THR A 313 -22.45 14.30 16.00
N GLY A 314 -22.14 15.22 16.92
CA GLY A 314 -23.03 15.56 18.03
C GLY A 314 -23.10 14.48 19.13
N LEU A 315 -22.26 13.44 19.07
CA LEU A 315 -22.24 12.35 20.06
C LEU A 315 -21.41 12.73 21.30
N TRP A 316 -21.95 12.41 22.48
CA TRP A 316 -21.38 12.69 23.79
C TRP A 316 -21.50 11.47 24.72
N ASN A 317 -20.42 11.15 25.41
CA ASN A 317 -20.37 10.20 26.52
C ASN A 317 -20.56 10.98 27.82
N ILE A 318 -21.69 10.76 28.51
CA ILE A 318 -22.00 11.35 29.81
C ILE A 318 -21.75 10.30 30.90
N THR A 319 -20.85 10.60 31.83
CA THR A 319 -20.52 9.73 32.95
C THR A 319 -21.25 10.20 34.20
N PHE A 320 -22.05 9.31 34.77
CA PHE A 320 -22.69 9.47 36.06
C PHE A 320 -21.86 8.79 37.14
N GLN A 321 -21.82 9.37 38.33
CA GLN A 321 -21.13 8.84 39.49
C GLN A 321 -22.12 8.61 40.63
N MET A 322 -22.00 7.45 41.27
CA MET A 322 -22.62 7.11 42.55
C MET A 322 -21.58 7.29 43.67
N PRO A 323 -21.78 8.20 44.64
CA PRO A 323 -20.89 8.38 45.78
C PRO A 323 -20.70 7.09 46.60
N ALA A 324 -19.54 6.96 47.24
CA ALA A 324 -19.20 5.78 48.04
C ALA A 324 -20.15 5.58 49.25
N ASP A 325 -20.74 6.66 49.76
CA ASP A 325 -21.70 6.66 50.87
C ASP A 325 -23.17 6.55 50.43
N ALA A 326 -23.43 6.35 49.13
CA ALA A 326 -24.79 6.19 48.62
C ALA A 326 -25.46 4.92 49.19
N ASP A 327 -26.71 5.08 49.65
CA ASP A 327 -27.54 3.97 50.06
C ASP A 327 -28.10 3.25 48.82
N ILE A 328 -27.55 2.08 48.52
CA ILE A 328 -27.96 1.25 47.37
C ILE A 328 -29.40 0.74 47.54
N SER A 329 -29.88 0.55 48.78
CA SER A 329 -31.24 0.11 49.04
C SER A 329 -32.24 1.20 48.67
N ASP A 330 -32.00 2.42 49.14
CA ASP A 330 -32.85 3.57 48.82
C ASP A 330 -32.81 3.90 47.32
N LEU A 331 -31.64 3.78 46.68
CA LEU A 331 -31.53 3.88 45.22
C LEU A 331 -32.33 2.77 44.51
N GLY A 332 -32.29 1.54 45.04
CA GLY A 332 -33.06 0.39 44.53
C GLY A 332 -34.56 0.64 44.51
N ASP A 333 -35.10 1.21 45.59
CA ASP A 333 -36.52 1.56 45.72
C ASP A 333 -36.96 2.66 44.72
N LEU A 334 -36.03 3.46 44.20
CA LEU A 334 -36.30 4.49 43.19
C LEU A 334 -36.29 3.95 41.76
N VAL A 335 -35.59 2.84 41.49
CA VAL A 335 -35.32 2.33 40.13
C VAL A 335 -36.08 1.04 39.79
N VAL A 336 -36.76 0.41 40.75
CA VAL A 336 -37.60 -0.78 40.55
C VAL A 336 -38.96 -0.60 41.22
N ASP A 337 -40.04 -1.13 40.60
CA ASP A 337 -41.36 -1.27 41.20
C ASP A 337 -41.88 -2.73 41.18
N THR A 338 -43.14 -2.94 41.58
CA THR A 338 -43.78 -4.27 41.57
C THR A 338 -43.89 -4.93 40.19
N ASN A 339 -43.71 -4.17 39.11
CA ASN A 339 -43.79 -4.62 37.71
C ASN A 339 -42.41 -4.74 37.04
N GLY A 340 -41.32 -4.33 37.71
CA GLY A 340 -39.94 -4.48 37.23
C GLY A 340 -39.14 -3.17 37.24
N SER A 341 -38.07 -3.12 36.44
CA SER A 341 -37.20 -1.94 36.33
C SER A 341 -37.94 -0.74 35.74
N LEU A 342 -37.70 0.43 36.32
CA LEU A 342 -38.25 1.70 35.87
C LEU A 342 -37.30 2.37 34.87
N LEU A 343 -37.87 2.97 33.83
CA LEU A 343 -37.11 3.63 32.77
C LEU A 343 -36.94 5.13 33.05
N PHE A 344 -35.71 5.61 32.83
CA PHE A 344 -35.31 7.00 32.98
C PHE A 344 -34.93 7.62 31.64
N ALA A 345 -34.96 8.94 31.60
CA ALA A 345 -34.46 9.77 30.50
C ALA A 345 -33.41 10.75 31.03
N ILE A 346 -32.51 11.20 30.15
CA ILE A 346 -31.64 12.33 30.46
C ILE A 346 -32.41 13.61 30.19
N ALA A 347 -32.51 14.47 31.20
CA ALA A 347 -33.00 15.82 31.10
C ALA A 347 -31.84 16.80 31.25
N ILE A 348 -31.66 17.69 30.27
CA ILE A 348 -30.71 18.79 30.36
C ILE A 348 -31.49 20.09 30.52
N GLU A 349 -31.26 20.79 31.64
CA GLU A 349 -31.75 22.15 31.82
C GLU A 349 -30.96 23.09 30.91
N ASN A 350 -31.65 23.64 29.92
CA ASN A 350 -31.12 24.46 28.84
C ASN A 350 -31.81 25.82 28.80
N THR A 351 -31.96 26.43 29.98
CA THR A 351 -32.53 27.77 30.18
C THR A 351 -31.54 28.84 29.69
N VAL A 352 -31.93 29.62 28.69
CA VAL A 352 -31.05 30.62 28.03
C VAL A 352 -31.11 32.01 28.67
N ASP A 353 -32.16 32.29 29.44
CA ASP A 353 -32.42 33.55 30.12
C ASP A 353 -31.94 33.51 31.59
N ALA A 354 -31.32 34.58 32.04
CA ALA A 354 -30.80 34.74 33.41
C ALA A 354 -31.76 35.53 34.32
N ALA A 355 -32.92 35.95 33.80
CA ALA A 355 -33.95 36.62 34.58
C ALA A 355 -34.52 35.69 35.67
N ALA A 356 -34.82 36.25 36.84
CA ALA A 356 -35.28 35.50 38.01
C ALA A 356 -36.66 34.83 37.82
N ASP A 357 -37.38 35.18 36.76
CA ASP A 357 -38.69 34.67 36.34
C ASP A 357 -38.65 33.88 35.01
N ALA A 358 -37.46 33.57 34.50
CA ALA A 358 -37.30 32.77 33.28
C ALA A 358 -37.89 31.36 33.46
N ALA A 359 -38.79 30.96 32.57
CA ALA A 359 -39.32 29.60 32.56
C ALA A 359 -38.21 28.59 32.27
N SER A 360 -37.99 27.62 33.17
CA SER A 360 -37.00 26.57 32.96
C SER A 360 -37.31 25.77 31.70
N ARG A 361 -36.32 25.65 30.81
CA ARG A 361 -36.43 24.85 29.58
C ARG A 361 -35.64 23.56 29.75
N TYR A 362 -36.31 22.42 29.63
CA TYR A 362 -35.66 21.11 29.65
C TYR A 362 -35.70 20.48 28.26
N VAL A 363 -34.61 19.81 27.89
CA VAL A 363 -34.57 18.89 26.74
C VAL A 363 -34.42 17.50 27.31
N VAL A 364 -35.34 16.61 26.97
CA VAL A 364 -35.46 15.27 27.56
C VAL A 364 -35.29 14.22 26.47
N SER A 365 -34.51 13.16 26.74
CA SER A 365 -34.33 12.03 25.83
C SER A 365 -35.56 11.11 25.81
N ASP A 366 -35.49 10.06 24.99
CA ASP A 366 -36.39 8.91 25.17
C ASP A 366 -36.23 8.32 26.59
N PHE A 367 -37.32 7.78 27.14
CA PHE A 367 -37.28 6.99 28.38
C PHE A 367 -36.80 5.57 28.04
N GLY A 368 -35.49 5.37 28.10
CA GLY A 368 -34.83 4.12 27.72
C GLY A 368 -33.64 3.74 28.61
N ILE A 369 -33.43 4.43 29.73
CA ILE A 369 -32.31 4.15 30.64
C ILE A 369 -32.80 3.28 31.80
N ASN A 370 -32.24 2.09 31.91
CA ASN A 370 -32.29 1.26 33.10
C ASN A 370 -31.12 1.64 34.02
N ILE A 371 -31.41 1.79 35.30
CA ILE A 371 -30.40 2.05 36.33
C ILE A 371 -30.34 0.83 37.23
N SER A 372 -29.14 0.31 37.47
CA SER A 372 -28.93 -0.73 38.46
C SER A 372 -27.75 -0.38 39.35
N ALA A 373 -27.91 -0.62 40.64
CA ALA A 373 -26.84 -0.54 41.62
C ALA A 373 -26.85 -1.82 42.45
N GLY A 374 -25.69 -2.45 42.61
CA GLY A 374 -25.60 -3.76 43.20
C GLY A 374 -24.32 -3.96 43.99
N ASN A 375 -24.40 -4.84 44.99
CA ASN A 375 -23.21 -5.33 45.66
C ASN A 375 -22.53 -6.38 44.79
N VAL A 376 -21.25 -6.18 44.44
CA VAL A 376 -20.42 -7.22 43.84
C VAL A 376 -20.23 -8.32 44.87
N LEU A 377 -20.58 -9.55 44.49
CA LEU A 377 -20.34 -10.70 45.32
C LEU A 377 -18.84 -11.03 45.26
N PRO A 378 -18.17 -11.18 46.41
CA PRO A 378 -16.77 -11.59 46.40
C PRO A 378 -16.66 -13.02 45.87
N ILE A 379 -15.60 -13.26 45.11
CA ILE A 379 -15.24 -14.61 44.66
C ILE A 379 -14.13 -15.16 45.55
N TYR A 380 -14.17 -16.47 45.77
CA TYR A 380 -13.19 -17.17 46.60
C TYR A 380 -12.68 -18.39 45.87
N ASN A 381 -11.38 -18.64 45.91
CA ASN A 381 -10.78 -19.85 45.35
C ASN A 381 -11.39 -21.09 46.05
N ASP A 382 -12.05 -21.97 45.29
CA ASP A 382 -12.68 -23.21 45.76
C ASP A 382 -12.35 -24.40 44.83
N ASP A 383 -12.81 -25.61 45.20
CA ASP A 383 -12.47 -26.88 44.52
C ASP A 383 -13.00 -27.01 43.08
N ASP A 384 -14.15 -26.39 42.78
CA ASP A 384 -14.87 -26.64 41.54
C ASP A 384 -14.54 -25.57 40.47
N SER A 385 -14.01 -24.41 40.88
CA SER A 385 -13.64 -23.31 39.99
C SER A 385 -12.50 -22.47 40.58
N PRO A 386 -11.23 -22.67 40.17
CA PRO A 386 -10.14 -21.82 40.65
C PRO A 386 -10.31 -20.38 40.15
N ASN A 387 -10.57 -19.47 41.09
CA ASN A 387 -11.11 -18.13 40.83
C ASN A 387 -10.05 -17.02 40.74
N VAL A 388 -8.76 -17.37 40.86
CA VAL A 388 -7.65 -16.49 40.46
C VAL A 388 -7.10 -17.01 39.15
N ALA A 389 -7.39 -16.33 38.05
CA ALA A 389 -6.88 -16.68 36.73
C ALA A 389 -6.04 -15.53 36.16
N PHE A 390 -4.84 -15.85 35.69
CA PHE A 390 -3.95 -14.86 35.07
C PHE A 390 -3.10 -15.48 33.96
N THR A 391 -2.63 -14.61 33.08
CA THR A 391 -1.72 -14.95 31.99
C THR A 391 -0.38 -14.25 32.15
N VAL A 392 0.71 -14.98 31.86
CA VAL A 392 2.08 -14.47 31.81
C VAL A 392 2.56 -14.45 30.36
N ASN A 393 2.72 -13.28 29.74
CA ASN A 393 3.01 -13.15 28.29
C ASN A 393 2.12 -14.07 27.42
N ASN A 394 0.80 -14.09 27.69
CA ASN A 394 -0.21 -14.96 27.05
C ASN A 394 -0.12 -16.47 27.38
N THR A 395 0.75 -16.88 28.29
CA THR A 395 0.78 -18.24 28.83
C THR A 395 -0.10 -18.28 30.07
N SER A 396 -1.15 -19.11 30.07
CA SER A 396 -2.00 -19.26 31.26
C SER A 396 -1.18 -19.75 32.45
N TYR A 397 -1.45 -19.21 33.64
CA TYR A 397 -0.82 -19.66 34.90
C TYR A 397 -0.93 -21.18 35.09
N ALA A 398 -2.03 -21.78 34.63
CA ALA A 398 -2.28 -23.22 34.71
C ALA A 398 -1.22 -24.08 33.98
N SER A 399 -0.53 -23.48 33.01
CA SER A 399 0.54 -24.13 32.22
C SER A 399 1.96 -23.79 32.72
N ILE A 400 2.07 -23.10 33.85
CA ILE A 400 3.34 -22.69 34.46
C ILE A 400 3.50 -23.41 35.79
N LYS A 401 4.71 -23.90 36.07
CA LYS A 401 5.04 -24.59 37.31
C LYS A 401 4.80 -23.71 38.55
N ASN A 402 4.23 -24.31 39.59
CA ASN A 402 4.31 -23.86 40.97
C ASN A 402 4.99 -24.90 41.87
N ARG A 403 5.15 -24.58 43.16
CA ARG A 403 5.63 -25.51 44.17
C ARG A 403 4.48 -25.91 45.10
N TYR A 404 3.76 -26.96 44.75
CA TYR A 404 2.77 -27.59 45.63
C TYR A 404 3.39 -28.79 46.35
N LEU A 405 3.64 -28.69 47.66
CA LEU A 405 4.26 -29.72 48.53
C LEU A 405 5.70 -30.14 48.18
N LEU A 406 6.14 -29.98 46.93
CA LEU A 406 7.46 -30.35 46.43
C LEU A 406 7.99 -29.26 45.49
N SER A 407 9.28 -29.00 45.62
CA SER A 407 10.06 -28.26 44.63
C SER A 407 10.54 -29.16 43.48
N GLU A 408 11.09 -28.54 42.45
CA GLU A 408 11.73 -29.20 41.31
C GLU A 408 12.93 -30.09 41.67
N THR A 409 13.51 -29.91 42.87
CA THR A 409 14.60 -30.75 43.39
C THR A 409 14.11 -31.90 44.26
N GLY A 410 12.80 -32.02 44.47
CA GLY A 410 12.19 -33.00 45.38
C GLY A 410 12.24 -32.60 46.86
N THR A 411 12.67 -31.38 47.18
CA THR A 411 12.62 -30.83 48.54
C THR A 411 11.19 -30.45 48.90
N THR A 412 10.73 -30.81 50.11
CA THR A 412 9.38 -30.49 50.61
C THR A 412 9.18 -28.98 50.76
N THR A 413 8.05 -28.48 50.25
CA THR A 413 7.58 -27.10 50.40
C THR A 413 6.18 -27.08 51.01
N PRO A 414 5.67 -25.92 51.45
CA PRO A 414 4.25 -25.80 51.81
C PRO A 414 3.33 -26.16 50.63
N ALA A 415 2.09 -26.55 50.94
CA ALA A 415 1.02 -26.61 49.95
C ALA A 415 0.47 -25.20 49.72
N ASP A 416 0.18 -24.85 48.47
CA ASP A 416 -0.72 -23.73 48.14
C ASP A 416 -2.09 -23.97 48.78
N LYS A 417 -2.78 -22.89 49.17
CA LYS A 417 -4.00 -22.95 49.96
C LYS A 417 -5.20 -22.39 49.24
N LYS A 418 -6.37 -22.81 49.69
CA LYS A 418 -7.67 -22.24 49.34
C LYS A 418 -8.51 -21.97 50.58
N TRP A 419 -9.62 -21.27 50.39
CA TRP A 419 -10.60 -21.07 51.45
C TRP A 419 -11.42 -22.36 51.66
N ASN A 420 -11.45 -22.86 52.90
CA ASN A 420 -12.24 -24.05 53.26
C ASN A 420 -13.74 -23.76 53.09
N GLY A 421 -14.41 -24.57 52.28
CA GLY A 421 -15.83 -24.38 51.94
C GLY A 421 -16.12 -23.17 51.04
N GLY A 422 -15.12 -22.65 50.30
CA GLY A 422 -15.32 -21.58 49.31
C GLY A 422 -15.81 -20.26 49.91
N SER A 423 -15.50 -19.99 51.18
CA SER A 423 -15.98 -18.80 51.89
C SER A 423 -14.90 -18.19 52.78
N TRP A 424 -14.73 -16.87 52.68
CA TRP A 424 -13.91 -16.12 53.62
C TRP A 424 -14.53 -16.09 55.03
N ASN A 425 -13.68 -16.11 56.07
CA ASN A 425 -14.14 -15.89 57.45
C ASN A 425 -13.21 -14.96 58.26
N THR A 426 -13.77 -14.36 59.31
CA THR A 426 -13.13 -13.34 60.16
C THR A 426 -12.06 -13.89 61.11
N THR A 427 -11.94 -15.21 61.26
CA THR A 427 -11.00 -15.85 62.22
C THR A 427 -9.66 -16.26 61.62
N ALA A 428 -9.45 -16.08 60.31
CA ALA A 428 -8.22 -16.42 59.58
C ALA A 428 -7.76 -17.90 59.66
N THR A 429 -8.59 -18.81 60.19
CA THR A 429 -8.28 -20.24 60.38
C THR A 429 -8.91 -21.28 59.43
N PRO A 430 -9.73 -20.98 58.40
CA PRO A 430 -10.32 -22.02 57.57
C PRO A 430 -9.54 -22.17 56.25
N THR A 431 -8.21 -22.24 56.24
CA THR A 431 -7.48 -22.53 54.98
C THR A 431 -7.16 -24.01 54.92
N VAL A 432 -7.24 -24.59 53.73
CA VAL A 432 -6.87 -26.00 53.46
C VAL A 432 -5.95 -26.04 52.25
N ALA A 433 -5.19 -27.12 52.09
CA ALA A 433 -4.39 -27.33 50.90
C ALA A 433 -5.27 -27.34 49.65
N ASP A 434 -4.76 -26.78 48.55
CA ASP A 434 -5.41 -26.70 47.25
C ASP A 434 -4.76 -27.68 46.26
N PRO A 435 -5.12 -28.98 46.29
CA PRO A 435 -4.58 -29.96 45.34
C PRO A 435 -5.01 -29.70 43.89
N ALA A 436 -6.03 -28.87 43.66
CA ALA A 436 -6.45 -28.50 42.31
C ALA A 436 -5.46 -27.53 41.64
N ASP A 437 -4.67 -26.80 42.43
CA ASP A 437 -3.57 -25.94 41.97
C ASP A 437 -2.21 -26.67 41.95
N ASP A 438 -2.17 -28.01 41.98
CA ASP A 438 -0.89 -28.73 41.80
C ASP A 438 -0.42 -28.66 40.34
N ARG A 439 0.54 -27.76 40.07
CA ARG A 439 1.20 -27.58 38.76
C ARG A 439 2.66 -27.99 38.82
N THR A 440 3.07 -28.85 39.76
CA THR A 440 4.46 -29.30 39.89
C THR A 440 4.98 -30.04 38.66
N ALA A 441 4.10 -30.62 37.83
CA ALA A 441 4.45 -31.28 36.57
C ALA A 441 4.65 -30.32 35.38
N GLN A 442 4.20 -29.07 35.48
CA GLN A 442 4.28 -28.09 34.38
C GLN A 442 5.71 -27.56 34.19
N PRO A 443 6.05 -26.98 33.02
CA PRO A 443 7.34 -26.33 32.80
C PRO A 443 7.43 -24.98 33.53
N PHE A 444 8.66 -24.51 33.74
CA PHE A 444 8.90 -23.13 34.17
C PHE A 444 8.57 -22.15 33.04
N PHE A 445 8.20 -20.92 33.40
CA PHE A 445 8.16 -19.83 32.45
C PHE A 445 9.59 -19.35 32.16
N ALA A 446 10.02 -19.35 30.90
CA ALA A 446 11.34 -18.87 30.53
C ALA A 446 11.35 -17.34 30.40
N ALA A 447 12.19 -16.65 31.19
CA ALA A 447 12.37 -15.21 31.08
C ALA A 447 13.85 -14.85 30.93
N GLU A 448 14.15 -13.95 30.00
CA GLU A 448 15.51 -13.46 29.78
C GLU A 448 15.81 -12.30 30.72
N VAL A 449 17.01 -12.28 31.32
CA VAL A 449 17.46 -11.13 32.10
C VAL A 449 17.41 -9.84 31.26
N GLY A 450 16.90 -8.77 31.84
CA GLY A 450 16.73 -7.47 31.19
C GLY A 450 15.54 -7.38 30.24
N LYS A 451 14.77 -8.44 30.04
CA LYS A 451 13.57 -8.45 29.19
C LYS A 451 12.30 -8.44 30.03
N THR A 452 11.35 -7.59 29.66
CA THR A 452 10.06 -7.50 30.34
C THR A 452 9.14 -8.67 29.97
N PHE A 453 8.41 -9.18 30.95
CA PHE A 453 7.28 -10.08 30.78
C PHE A 453 6.07 -9.53 31.52
N THR A 454 4.87 -9.79 31.01
CA THR A 454 3.63 -9.24 31.55
C THR A 454 2.91 -10.24 32.43
N VAL A 455 2.16 -9.75 33.42
CA VAL A 455 1.16 -10.50 34.17
C VAL A 455 -0.16 -9.74 34.05
N LYS A 456 -1.23 -10.45 33.68
CA LYS A 456 -2.57 -9.88 33.51
C LYS A 456 -3.61 -10.82 34.10
N LEU A 457 -4.57 -10.31 34.86
CA LEU A 457 -5.72 -11.09 35.31
C LEU A 457 -6.65 -11.40 34.13
N ASP A 458 -7.13 -12.65 34.08
CA ASP A 458 -8.06 -13.11 33.05
C ASP A 458 -9.52 -12.78 33.44
N ASN A 459 -9.79 -12.61 34.73
CA ASN A 459 -11.09 -12.27 35.33
C ASN A 459 -11.09 -10.90 36.02
N ALA A 460 -10.58 -9.88 35.32
CA ALA A 460 -10.42 -8.53 35.87
C ALA A 460 -11.74 -7.89 36.36
N ASP A 461 -12.88 -8.20 35.73
CA ASP A 461 -14.18 -7.59 36.06
C ASP A 461 -14.75 -8.05 37.42
N ASP A 462 -14.35 -9.24 37.88
CA ASP A 462 -14.91 -9.86 39.10
C ASP A 462 -14.16 -9.44 40.38
N VAL A 463 -12.99 -8.83 40.24
CA VAL A 463 -12.06 -8.51 41.34
C VAL A 463 -11.64 -7.05 41.29
N PHE A 464 -11.03 -6.55 42.36
CA PHE A 464 -10.78 -5.12 42.50
C PHE A 464 -9.36 -4.72 42.13
N ALA A 465 -8.36 -5.41 42.67
CA ALA A 465 -6.95 -5.08 42.46
C ALA A 465 -6.07 -6.31 42.71
N TYR A 466 -4.82 -6.23 42.26
CA TYR A 466 -3.82 -7.24 42.55
C TYR A 466 -2.42 -6.64 42.71
N TYR A 467 -1.51 -7.42 43.27
CA TYR A 467 -0.08 -7.11 43.21
C TYR A 467 0.72 -8.39 42.99
N VAL A 468 1.97 -8.23 42.56
CA VAL A 468 2.91 -9.35 42.41
C VAL A 468 4.10 -9.17 43.36
N VAL A 469 4.41 -10.23 44.10
CA VAL A 469 5.53 -10.33 45.03
C VAL A 469 6.37 -11.57 44.74
N LEU A 470 7.52 -11.70 45.40
CA LEU A 470 8.30 -12.95 45.40
C LEU A 470 7.61 -14.01 46.27
N ASP A 471 7.70 -15.28 45.87
CA ASP A 471 7.08 -16.42 46.54
C ASP A 471 7.92 -16.94 47.73
N LYS A 472 8.21 -16.05 48.68
CA LYS A 472 9.29 -16.21 49.68
C LYS A 472 9.12 -17.43 50.57
N ASP A 473 7.88 -17.72 50.98
CA ASP A 473 7.60 -18.81 51.93
C ASP A 473 7.78 -20.21 51.30
N TRP A 474 7.92 -20.27 49.97
CA TRP A 474 8.20 -21.48 49.18
C TRP A 474 9.64 -21.55 48.65
N ALA A 475 10.50 -20.59 49.03
CA ALA A 475 11.92 -20.61 48.69
C ALA A 475 12.66 -21.73 49.45
N LEU A 476 13.59 -22.41 48.79
CA LEU A 476 14.39 -23.50 49.34
C LEU A 476 15.53 -22.99 50.23
N GLU A 477 15.80 -23.71 51.32
CA GLU A 477 17.01 -23.53 52.11
C GLU A 477 18.19 -24.26 51.45
N SER A 478 19.15 -23.50 50.90
CA SER A 478 20.54 -23.97 50.75
C SER A 478 21.46 -22.77 50.83
N ALA A 479 22.42 -22.72 51.76
CA ALA A 479 23.14 -21.49 52.08
C ALA A 479 23.98 -20.92 50.90
N PRO A 480 23.79 -19.63 50.52
CA PRO A 480 22.75 -18.72 51.01
C PRO A 480 21.38 -19.08 50.44
N SER A 481 20.35 -19.19 51.31
CA SER A 481 19.00 -19.65 50.94
C SER A 481 18.49 -18.98 49.66
N GLU A 482 17.65 -19.65 48.87
CA GLU A 482 17.04 -19.06 47.65
C GLU A 482 16.41 -17.71 47.97
N TRP A 483 15.82 -17.59 49.16
CA TRP A 483 15.29 -16.33 49.67
C TRP A 483 16.33 -15.19 49.68
N ASN A 484 17.53 -15.44 50.20
CA ASN A 484 18.62 -14.46 50.22
C ASN A 484 19.08 -14.11 48.80
N ALA A 485 19.13 -15.11 47.91
CA ALA A 485 19.48 -14.91 46.51
C ALA A 485 18.44 -14.02 45.80
N TRP A 486 17.17 -14.39 45.88
CA TRP A 486 16.06 -13.61 45.30
C TRP A 486 16.01 -12.19 45.87
N SER A 487 16.25 -12.02 47.18
CA SER A 487 16.29 -10.70 47.83
C SER A 487 17.44 -9.83 47.37
N ALA A 488 18.56 -10.43 46.95
CA ALA A 488 19.71 -9.70 46.44
C ALA A 488 19.54 -9.30 44.96
N TYR A 489 18.55 -9.87 44.27
CA TYR A 489 18.25 -9.54 42.87
C TYR A 489 17.41 -8.27 42.76
N SER A 490 17.60 -7.56 41.64
CA SER A 490 16.83 -6.39 41.28
C SER A 490 15.74 -6.79 40.29
N PHE A 491 14.52 -6.33 40.58
CA PHE A 491 13.34 -6.52 39.76
C PHE A 491 12.66 -5.18 39.51
N GLU A 492 12.06 -5.01 38.33
CA GLU A 492 11.13 -3.91 38.04
C GLU A 492 9.69 -4.45 38.04
N GLY A 493 8.73 -3.62 38.48
CA GLY A 493 7.29 -3.94 38.48
C GLY A 493 6.79 -4.81 39.64
N LEU A 494 7.65 -5.28 40.54
CA LEU A 494 7.22 -5.96 41.77
C LEU A 494 6.82 -4.98 42.86
N ASN A 495 6.06 -5.47 43.85
CA ASN A 495 5.70 -4.73 45.06
C ASN A 495 4.96 -3.42 44.73
N GLN A 496 4.06 -3.48 43.75
CA GLN A 496 3.17 -2.41 43.32
C GLN A 496 1.75 -2.97 43.21
N VAL A 497 0.76 -2.21 43.66
CA VAL A 497 -0.65 -2.55 43.48
C VAL A 497 -1.12 -2.02 42.13
N TYR A 498 -1.79 -2.89 41.39
CA TYR A 498 -2.39 -2.68 40.08
C TYR A 498 -3.90 -2.80 40.22
N ALA A 499 -4.65 -1.94 39.52
CA ALA A 499 -6.09 -2.18 39.34
C ALA A 499 -6.29 -3.50 38.57
N ALA A 500 -7.41 -4.19 38.77
CA ALA A 500 -7.62 -5.53 38.19
C ALA A 500 -7.44 -5.59 36.65
N GLU A 501 -7.81 -4.51 35.96
CA GLU A 501 -7.69 -4.32 34.52
C GLU A 501 -6.28 -3.96 34.01
N GLU A 502 -5.40 -3.49 34.90
CA GLU A 502 -4.04 -3.09 34.55
C GLU A 502 -3.15 -4.31 34.30
N VAL A 503 -2.14 -4.13 33.44
CA VAL A 503 -1.13 -5.15 33.14
C VAL A 503 0.15 -4.85 33.91
N ALA A 504 0.54 -5.76 34.80
CA ALA A 504 1.81 -5.67 35.51
C ALA A 504 2.97 -6.02 34.55
N ASN A 505 3.95 -5.13 34.45
CA ASN A 505 5.13 -5.30 33.61
C ASN A 505 6.33 -5.64 34.48
N LEU A 506 6.73 -6.91 34.50
CA LEU A 506 7.78 -7.43 35.36
C LEU A 506 9.08 -7.63 34.58
N LYS A 507 10.22 -7.45 35.24
CA LYS A 507 11.54 -7.65 34.63
C LYS A 507 12.56 -8.06 35.67
N VAL A 508 13.31 -9.12 35.39
CA VAL A 508 14.48 -9.53 36.19
C VAL A 508 15.70 -8.77 35.67
N VAL A 509 16.35 -7.97 36.50
CA VAL A 509 17.46 -7.08 36.08
C VAL A 509 18.82 -7.70 36.39
N SER A 510 18.95 -8.41 37.51
CA SER A 510 20.24 -8.94 37.96
C SER A 510 20.74 -10.09 37.08
N THR A 511 21.89 -9.91 36.43
CA THR A 511 22.56 -10.98 35.66
C THR A 511 23.03 -12.15 36.53
N SER A 512 23.20 -11.94 37.83
CA SER A 512 23.49 -13.01 38.80
C SER A 512 22.33 -14.00 38.97
N ALA A 513 21.10 -13.63 38.57
CA ALA A 513 19.95 -14.52 38.61
C ALA A 513 19.94 -15.53 37.44
N VAL A 514 20.82 -15.36 36.43
CA VAL A 514 20.86 -16.26 35.26
C VAL A 514 21.20 -17.69 35.70
N GLY A 515 20.33 -18.62 35.34
CA GLY A 515 20.42 -20.04 35.72
C GLY A 515 19.55 -20.40 36.93
N ASP A 516 19.06 -19.41 37.68
CA ASP A 516 18.21 -19.64 38.83
C ASP A 516 16.73 -19.75 38.46
N ILE A 517 15.97 -20.37 39.36
CA ILE A 517 14.52 -20.36 39.36
C ILE A 517 14.05 -19.32 40.38
N VAL A 518 13.14 -18.44 39.97
CA VAL A 518 12.55 -17.41 40.83
C VAL A 518 11.04 -17.60 40.89
N GLY A 519 10.52 -17.73 42.11
CA GLY A 519 9.08 -17.81 42.38
C GLY A 519 8.44 -16.44 42.50
N PHE A 520 7.31 -16.24 41.83
CA PHE A 520 6.46 -15.06 41.91
C PHE A 520 5.07 -15.45 42.38
N ARG A 521 4.38 -14.54 43.08
CA ARG A 521 3.04 -14.78 43.62
C ARG A 521 2.13 -13.59 43.36
N VAL A 522 0.99 -13.87 42.76
CA VAL A 522 -0.07 -12.92 42.42
C VAL A 522 -1.11 -12.96 43.53
N VAL A 523 -1.27 -11.84 44.24
CA VAL A 523 -2.25 -11.70 45.31
C VAL A 523 -3.37 -10.80 44.81
N VAL A 524 -4.62 -11.27 44.92
CA VAL A 524 -5.80 -10.60 44.36
C VAL A 524 -6.81 -10.28 45.47
N VAL A 525 -7.39 -9.08 45.44
CA VAL A 525 -8.40 -8.62 46.40
C VAL A 525 -9.73 -8.35 45.72
N ASN A 526 -10.82 -8.73 46.38
CA ASN A 526 -12.20 -8.46 46.01
C ASN A 526 -12.60 -7.00 46.30
N TYR A 527 -13.74 -6.57 45.75
CA TYR A 527 -14.34 -5.25 46.02
C TYR A 527 -14.65 -5.02 47.51
N ASP A 528 -14.91 -6.09 48.26
CA ASP A 528 -15.19 -6.03 49.70
C ASP A 528 -13.92 -6.10 50.58
N GLY A 529 -12.73 -6.01 49.97
CA GLY A 529 -11.46 -6.05 50.66
C GLY A 529 -11.04 -7.44 51.14
N THR A 530 -11.76 -8.51 50.83
CA THR A 530 -11.31 -9.89 51.13
C THR A 530 -10.39 -10.41 50.03
N LEU A 531 -9.46 -11.29 50.37
CA LEU A 531 -8.59 -11.93 49.37
C LEU A 531 -9.37 -13.03 48.62
N VAL A 532 -9.19 -13.10 47.30
CA VAL A 532 -9.79 -14.16 46.46
C VAL A 532 -9.19 -15.51 46.83
N ASP A 533 -7.87 -15.54 46.99
CA ASP A 533 -7.09 -16.71 47.39
C ASP A 533 -6.32 -16.34 48.68
N PRO A 534 -6.36 -17.18 49.73
CA PRO A 534 -5.80 -16.83 51.04
C PRO A 534 -4.29 -16.61 51.03
N ASP A 535 -3.56 -17.27 50.14
CA ASP A 535 -2.13 -17.03 49.95
C ASP A 535 -1.79 -16.53 48.54
N GLY A 536 -2.75 -16.40 47.63
CA GLY A 536 -2.50 -15.96 46.26
C GLY A 536 -1.98 -17.10 45.39
N LYS A 537 -1.77 -16.85 44.10
CA LYS A 537 -1.33 -17.89 43.17
C LYS A 537 0.09 -17.68 42.68
N SER A 538 0.92 -18.72 42.77
CA SER A 538 2.33 -18.65 42.42
C SER A 538 2.61 -19.09 40.97
N PHE A 539 3.72 -18.61 40.41
CA PHE A 539 4.28 -19.10 39.15
C PHE A 539 5.81 -18.95 39.19
N TYR A 540 6.51 -19.90 38.58
CA TYR A 540 7.97 -19.99 38.67
C TYR A 540 8.63 -19.71 37.33
N VAL A 541 9.65 -18.87 37.38
CA VAL A 541 10.37 -18.37 36.21
C VAL A 541 11.79 -18.93 36.22
N ALA A 542 12.20 -19.55 35.11
CA ALA A 542 13.58 -19.93 34.86
C ALA A 542 14.30 -18.76 34.18
N VAL A 543 15.25 -18.14 34.88
CA VAL A 543 15.92 -16.93 34.39
C VAL A 543 17.06 -17.31 33.44
N GLY A 544 16.93 -16.95 32.17
CA GLY A 544 17.94 -17.15 31.14
C GLY A 544 18.86 -15.94 30.94
N PRO A 545 20.03 -16.15 30.30
CA PRO A 545 20.83 -15.03 29.82
C PRO A 545 20.05 -14.24 28.77
N GLN A 546 20.45 -12.99 28.54
CA GLN A 546 19.95 -12.25 27.39
C GLN A 546 20.36 -12.98 26.11
N SER A 547 19.39 -13.32 25.27
CA SER A 547 19.66 -14.01 24.01
C SER A 547 20.51 -13.15 23.07
N SER A 548 21.41 -13.81 22.33
CA SER A 548 22.21 -13.18 21.29
C SER A 548 21.58 -13.36 19.90
N SER A 549 22.10 -12.64 18.90
CA SER A 549 21.67 -12.78 17.51
C SER A 549 22.87 -12.91 16.57
N TRP A 550 22.80 -13.88 15.66
CA TRP A 550 23.72 -13.96 14.52
C TRP A 550 23.25 -13.07 13.37
N ASN A 551 24.19 -12.73 12.49
CA ASN A 551 23.88 -11.98 11.27
C ASN A 551 22.93 -12.78 10.38
N ALA A 552 21.94 -12.08 9.80
CA ALA A 552 20.97 -12.70 8.91
C ALA A 552 21.63 -13.30 7.66
N VAL A 553 21.05 -14.38 7.15
CA VAL A 553 21.57 -15.14 6.01
C VAL A 553 20.53 -15.20 4.91
N ASN A 554 20.83 -14.58 3.78
CA ASN A 554 19.90 -14.54 2.65
C ASN A 554 20.27 -15.60 1.62
N THR A 555 19.37 -16.55 1.35
CA THR A 555 19.61 -17.60 0.36
C THR A 555 18.69 -17.47 -0.85
N VAL A 556 19.21 -17.86 -2.02
CA VAL A 556 18.50 -17.84 -3.30
C VAL A 556 18.61 -19.22 -3.95
N VAL A 557 17.46 -19.78 -4.33
CA VAL A 557 17.38 -21.02 -5.11
C VAL A 557 16.85 -20.73 -6.51
N THR A 558 17.55 -21.23 -7.52
CA THR A 558 17.06 -21.21 -8.91
C THR A 558 16.22 -22.45 -9.13
N ALA A 559 14.95 -22.27 -9.49
CA ALA A 559 14.06 -23.38 -9.77
C ALA A 559 14.57 -24.20 -10.97
N LEU A 560 14.59 -25.52 -10.81
CA LEU A 560 14.93 -26.49 -11.85
C LEU A 560 13.69 -27.23 -12.32
N ASN A 561 13.80 -27.93 -13.45
CA ASN A 561 12.73 -28.79 -13.92
C ASN A 561 12.46 -29.90 -12.87
N PRO A 562 11.23 -30.04 -12.34
CA PRO A 562 10.91 -31.03 -11.32
C PRO A 562 11.16 -32.49 -11.72
N ASN A 563 11.17 -32.78 -13.04
CA ASN A 563 11.47 -34.11 -13.56
C ASN A 563 12.98 -34.41 -13.58
N GLU A 564 13.82 -33.38 -13.46
CA GLU A 564 15.28 -33.51 -13.35
C GLU A 564 15.71 -33.53 -11.89
N LEU A 565 15.20 -32.57 -11.11
CA LEU A 565 15.42 -32.51 -9.68
C LEU A 565 14.19 -31.92 -8.98
N ALA A 566 13.68 -32.67 -8.01
CA ALA A 566 12.54 -32.28 -7.18
C ALA A 566 12.79 -30.94 -6.45
N ALA A 567 11.74 -30.17 -6.19
CA ALA A 567 11.86 -28.86 -5.54
C ALA A 567 12.43 -28.99 -4.12
N ASN A 568 12.01 -30.03 -3.38
CA ASN A 568 12.51 -30.38 -2.05
C ASN A 568 13.85 -31.13 -2.04
N ALA A 569 14.49 -31.28 -3.21
CA ALA A 569 15.86 -31.77 -3.34
C ALA A 569 16.81 -30.71 -3.93
N THR A 570 16.26 -29.60 -4.43
CA THR A 570 17.03 -28.51 -5.03
C THR A 570 17.59 -27.61 -3.93
N GLN A 571 18.91 -27.52 -3.85
CA GLN A 571 19.60 -26.67 -2.87
C GLN A 571 19.69 -25.24 -3.39
N SER A 572 19.49 -24.26 -2.51
CA SER A 572 19.94 -22.90 -2.79
C SER A 572 21.48 -22.84 -2.88
N ALA A 573 21.99 -21.74 -3.42
CA ALA A 573 23.42 -21.48 -3.38
C ALA A 573 23.92 -21.47 -1.92
N LYS A 574 25.05 -22.14 -1.66
CA LYS A 574 25.67 -22.14 -0.34
C LYS A 574 26.22 -20.75 -0.03
N VAL A 575 25.79 -20.20 1.10
CA VAL A 575 26.21 -18.87 1.59
C VAL A 575 27.24 -19.06 2.68
N ASP A 576 28.39 -18.39 2.55
CA ASP A 576 29.43 -18.40 3.58
C ASP A 576 29.00 -17.60 4.82
N VAL A 577 29.26 -18.14 6.01
CA VAL A 577 28.83 -17.56 7.30
C VAL A 577 29.90 -17.74 8.38
N THR A 578 29.83 -16.90 9.42
CA THR A 578 30.57 -17.07 10.66
C THR A 578 29.60 -16.96 11.83
N LEU A 579 29.43 -18.05 12.57
CA LEU A 579 28.57 -18.12 13.75
C LEU A 579 29.45 -18.24 15.01
N SER A 580 28.96 -17.75 16.14
CA SER A 580 29.62 -17.96 17.44
C SER A 580 29.24 -19.33 18.04
N ALA A 581 30.03 -19.83 18.98
CA ALA A 581 29.66 -21.03 19.73
C ALA A 581 28.45 -20.75 20.64
N VAL A 582 27.52 -21.71 20.75
CA VAL A 582 26.39 -21.65 21.67
C VAL A 582 26.61 -22.65 22.79
N THR A 583 26.76 -22.16 24.02
CA THR A 583 26.92 -23.04 25.21
C THR A 583 25.56 -23.33 25.81
N GLY A 584 25.29 -24.59 26.17
CA GLY A 584 24.03 -25.00 26.80
C GLY A 584 22.86 -25.23 25.84
N ALA A 585 23.12 -25.28 24.52
CA ALA A 585 22.10 -25.64 23.53
C ALA A 585 21.52 -27.02 23.82
N ASN A 586 20.19 -27.15 23.81
CA ASN A 586 19.49 -28.38 24.12
C ASN A 586 18.38 -28.71 23.09
N ASN A 587 17.61 -27.71 22.69
CA ASN A 587 16.59 -27.81 21.67
C ASN A 587 16.57 -26.55 20.80
N PHE A 588 15.75 -26.54 19.75
CA PHE A 588 15.55 -25.37 18.91
C PHE A 588 14.09 -25.23 18.51
N THR A 589 13.70 -23.99 18.18
CA THR A 589 12.48 -23.71 17.44
C THR A 589 12.84 -23.18 16.06
N TRP A 590 12.09 -23.62 15.06
CA TRP A 590 12.23 -23.17 13.67
C TRP A 590 10.87 -22.72 13.18
N THR A 591 10.72 -21.42 12.95
CA THR A 591 9.50 -20.83 12.41
C THR A 591 9.80 -20.20 11.07
N THR A 592 8.85 -20.28 10.14
CA THR A 592 8.96 -19.61 8.84
C THR A 592 7.63 -19.02 8.44
N ASP A 593 7.66 -18.14 7.45
CA ASP A 593 6.48 -17.85 6.63
C ASP A 593 5.88 -19.17 6.12
N ALA A 594 4.57 -19.20 5.88
CA ALA A 594 3.93 -20.34 5.24
C ALA A 594 4.17 -20.34 3.72
N ALA A 595 4.37 -21.53 3.15
CA ALA A 595 4.23 -21.71 1.71
C ALA A 595 2.75 -21.54 1.32
N GLN A 596 2.44 -21.54 0.02
CA GLN A 596 1.04 -21.66 -0.38
C GLN A 596 0.41 -22.94 0.23
N ASN A 597 -0.91 -22.92 0.45
CA ASN A 597 -1.65 -23.95 1.21
C ASN A 597 -1.27 -24.08 2.70
N ALA A 598 -0.71 -23.02 3.30
CA ALA A 598 -0.45 -22.91 4.75
C ALA A 598 0.53 -23.96 5.32
N VAL A 599 1.39 -24.55 4.49
CA VAL A 599 2.43 -25.49 4.97
C VAL A 599 3.52 -24.73 5.73
N THR A 600 3.78 -25.15 6.97
CA THR A 600 4.85 -24.65 7.83
C THR A 600 5.69 -25.82 8.38
N PRO A 601 7.03 -25.72 8.39
CA PRO A 601 7.83 -24.63 7.80
C PRO A 601 7.80 -24.67 6.26
N ALA A 602 7.95 -23.52 5.60
CA ALA A 602 8.02 -23.40 4.13
C ALA A 602 9.35 -23.92 3.58
N PHE A 603 10.43 -23.84 4.34
CA PHE A 603 11.74 -24.34 3.94
C PHE A 603 12.54 -24.76 5.17
N HIS A 604 13.59 -25.55 4.93
CA HIS A 604 14.56 -25.93 5.95
C HIS A 604 15.94 -25.35 5.62
N ALA A 605 16.70 -24.97 6.64
CA ALA A 605 18.09 -24.54 6.56
C ALA A 605 19.03 -25.66 7.03
N TYR A 606 20.18 -25.78 6.37
CA TYR A 606 21.23 -26.77 6.63
C TYR A 606 22.57 -26.05 6.81
N PHE A 607 23.29 -26.44 7.87
CA PHE A 607 24.48 -25.77 8.36
C PHE A 607 25.68 -26.71 8.19
N LEU A 608 26.71 -26.25 7.48
CA LEU A 608 27.79 -27.09 7.00
C LEU A 608 29.14 -26.62 7.54
N ASP A 609 30.05 -27.57 7.75
CA ASP A 609 31.47 -27.31 8.01
C ASP A 609 32.23 -26.88 6.73
N ALA A 610 33.54 -26.63 6.87
CA ALA A 610 34.42 -26.28 5.75
C ALA A 610 34.51 -27.37 4.67
N ASN A 611 34.25 -28.62 5.01
CA ASN A 611 34.31 -29.79 4.13
C ASN A 611 32.96 -30.11 3.47
N ASN A 612 31.92 -29.31 3.72
CA ASN A 612 30.54 -29.53 3.30
C ASN A 612 29.81 -30.69 4.01
N ASN A 613 30.22 -31.08 5.22
CA ASN A 613 29.43 -31.99 6.04
C ASN A 613 28.33 -31.22 6.78
N ILE A 614 27.12 -31.76 6.82
CA ILE A 614 26.01 -31.16 7.58
C ILE A 614 26.25 -31.40 9.08
N LEU A 615 26.35 -30.32 9.85
CA LEU A 615 26.46 -30.36 11.31
C LEU A 615 25.08 -30.27 11.98
N PHE A 616 24.18 -29.48 11.40
CA PHE A 616 22.84 -29.22 11.92
C PHE A 616 21.89 -28.88 10.76
N GLY A 617 20.64 -29.32 10.87
CA GLY A 617 19.55 -29.05 9.95
C GLY A 617 18.25 -28.83 10.72
N THR A 618 17.48 -27.82 10.29
CA THR A 618 16.17 -27.48 10.91
C THR A 618 15.08 -28.52 10.64
N ASP A 619 15.37 -29.53 9.82
CA ASP A 619 14.53 -30.71 9.55
C ASP A 619 14.76 -31.85 10.55
N GLY A 620 15.70 -31.67 11.48
CA GLY A 620 16.13 -32.70 12.44
C GLY A 620 17.41 -33.43 12.03
N THR A 621 18.01 -33.11 10.89
CA THR A 621 19.32 -33.64 10.49
C THR A 621 20.43 -33.10 11.40
N GLY A 622 21.38 -33.94 11.81
CA GLY A 622 22.47 -33.53 12.71
C GLY A 622 22.01 -33.33 14.16
N ALA A 623 22.69 -32.47 14.92
CA ALA A 623 22.37 -32.22 16.33
C ALA A 623 22.46 -30.74 16.69
N VAL A 624 21.47 -30.23 17.41
CA VAL A 624 21.45 -28.84 17.92
C VAL A 624 22.59 -28.56 18.91
N THR A 625 23.20 -29.60 19.47
CA THR A 625 24.37 -29.54 20.35
C THR A 625 25.69 -29.41 19.59
N ALA A 626 25.67 -29.41 18.25
CA ALA A 626 26.86 -29.21 17.44
C ALA A 626 27.51 -27.84 17.74
N ASN A 627 28.84 -27.77 17.63
CA ASN A 627 29.55 -26.52 17.80
C ASN A 627 29.33 -25.60 16.58
N PHE A 628 28.41 -24.64 16.72
CA PHE A 628 28.07 -23.68 15.67
C PHE A 628 29.25 -22.84 15.17
N ALA A 629 30.33 -22.68 15.95
CA ALA A 629 31.55 -22.00 15.48
C ALA A 629 32.26 -22.72 14.31
N ASN A 630 31.98 -24.02 14.14
CA ASN A 630 32.51 -24.81 13.04
C ASN A 630 31.69 -24.65 11.74
N VAL A 631 30.51 -24.05 11.80
CA VAL A 631 29.70 -23.77 10.61
C VAL A 631 30.41 -22.71 9.76
N LYS A 632 30.54 -23.00 8.47
CA LYS A 632 31.11 -22.12 7.45
C LYS A 632 30.14 -21.79 6.33
N LYS A 633 29.14 -22.64 6.09
CA LYS A 633 28.17 -22.46 5.00
C LYS A 633 26.76 -22.79 5.45
N ILE A 634 25.78 -22.11 4.86
CA ILE A 634 24.36 -22.45 5.00
C ILE A 634 23.73 -22.54 3.61
N TYR A 635 22.87 -23.53 3.40
CA TYR A 635 21.92 -23.54 2.29
C TYR A 635 20.52 -23.86 2.81
N THR A 636 19.54 -23.70 1.94
CA THR A 636 18.12 -23.94 2.21
C THR A 636 17.51 -24.82 1.14
N VAL A 637 16.44 -25.52 1.50
CA VAL A 637 15.66 -26.40 0.62
C VAL A 637 14.19 -26.21 0.92
N ALA A 638 13.38 -26.19 -0.15
CA ALA A 638 11.93 -26.14 -0.03
C ALA A 638 11.37 -27.35 0.75
N THR A 639 10.39 -27.13 1.62
CA THR A 639 9.66 -28.22 2.27
C THR A 639 8.70 -28.90 1.29
N VAL A 640 8.00 -28.12 0.47
CA VAL A 640 6.98 -28.63 -0.46
C VAL A 640 7.62 -28.99 -1.80
N ASN A 641 7.41 -30.21 -2.27
CA ASN A 641 7.89 -30.67 -3.57
C ASN A 641 7.03 -30.13 -4.74
N ASN A 642 6.88 -28.81 -4.84
CA ASN A 642 6.19 -28.15 -5.95
C ASN A 642 6.59 -26.68 -6.03
N TRP A 643 7.26 -26.27 -7.10
CA TRP A 643 7.68 -24.89 -7.30
C TRP A 643 6.53 -23.89 -7.39
N LEU A 644 5.34 -24.31 -7.79
CA LEU A 644 4.15 -23.44 -7.84
C LEU A 644 3.62 -23.05 -6.46
N GLN A 645 4.07 -23.71 -5.38
CA GLN A 645 3.75 -23.35 -4.01
C GLN A 645 4.61 -22.19 -3.48
N TYR A 646 5.66 -21.84 -4.23
CA TYR A 646 6.58 -20.74 -3.93
C TYR A 646 6.44 -19.64 -4.98
N THR A 647 5.88 -18.51 -4.57
CA THR A 647 5.72 -17.33 -5.42
C THR A 647 7.06 -16.87 -5.96
N ASP A 648 7.14 -16.64 -7.27
CA ASP A 648 8.38 -16.23 -7.93
C ASP A 648 8.91 -14.93 -7.31
N ASN A 649 10.19 -14.90 -6.98
CA ASN A 649 10.89 -13.77 -6.35
C ASN A 649 10.39 -13.35 -4.95
N LYS A 650 9.41 -14.04 -4.35
CA LYS A 650 9.02 -13.80 -2.95
C LYS A 650 10.14 -14.26 -2.01
N VAL A 651 10.43 -13.43 -1.02
CA VAL A 651 11.32 -13.78 0.09
C VAL A 651 10.46 -14.41 1.20
N TYR A 652 10.76 -15.66 1.53
CA TYR A 652 10.19 -16.37 2.67
C TYR A 652 11.19 -16.25 3.83
N ASN A 653 10.72 -15.77 4.97
CA ASN A 653 11.53 -15.53 6.16
C ASN A 653 11.45 -16.73 7.10
N GLY A 654 12.57 -17.06 7.74
CA GLY A 654 12.65 -18.06 8.77
C GLY A 654 13.51 -17.60 9.93
N THR A 655 13.12 -17.97 11.15
CA THR A 655 13.84 -17.66 12.38
C THR A 655 14.13 -18.96 13.12
N LEU A 656 15.43 -19.20 13.30
CA LEU A 656 15.95 -20.26 14.15
C LEU A 656 16.24 -19.67 15.53
N THR A 657 15.68 -20.27 16.57
CA THR A 657 16.02 -19.95 17.96
C THR A 657 16.58 -21.19 18.63
N ILE A 658 17.80 -21.11 19.13
CA ILE A 658 18.43 -22.17 19.92
C ILE A 658 18.11 -21.93 21.39
N ASN A 659 17.57 -22.94 22.07
CA ASN A 659 17.16 -22.85 23.46
C ASN A 659 17.97 -23.79 24.37
N ASN A 660 18.04 -23.45 25.65
CA ASN A 660 18.55 -24.35 26.68
C ASN A 660 17.49 -25.35 27.16
N SER A 661 17.85 -26.22 28.10
CA SER A 661 16.96 -27.24 28.67
C SER A 661 15.79 -26.68 29.49
N LEU A 662 15.85 -25.39 29.86
CA LEU A 662 14.81 -24.69 30.60
C LEU A 662 13.92 -23.83 29.67
N GLY A 663 14.11 -23.91 28.35
CA GLY A 663 13.31 -23.17 27.35
C GLY A 663 13.77 -21.74 27.08
N ASN A 664 14.85 -21.26 27.71
CA ASN A 664 15.37 -19.92 27.44
C ASN A 664 16.12 -19.86 26.11
N ALA A 665 15.84 -18.82 25.33
CA ALA A 665 16.55 -18.54 24.08
C ALA A 665 18.01 -18.15 24.37
N LEU A 666 18.95 -18.78 23.66
CA LEU A 666 20.39 -18.52 23.76
C LEU A 666 20.89 -17.69 22.57
N CYS A 667 20.43 -18.05 21.38
CA CYS A 667 20.79 -17.36 20.15
C CYS A 667 19.69 -17.46 19.10
N THR A 668 19.55 -16.41 18.30
CA THR A 668 18.62 -16.34 17.16
C THR A 668 19.36 -16.14 15.84
N LEU A 669 18.81 -16.68 14.75
CA LEU A 669 19.30 -16.47 13.39
C LEU A 669 18.13 -16.34 12.43
N ASN A 670 18.13 -15.26 11.65
CA ASN A 670 17.21 -15.10 10.54
C ASN A 670 17.82 -15.65 9.25
N VAL A 671 17.11 -16.54 8.58
CA VAL A 671 17.47 -17.11 7.29
C VAL A 671 16.34 -16.85 6.31
N THR A 672 16.63 -16.44 5.08
CA THR A 672 15.62 -16.27 4.04
C THR A 672 15.75 -17.32 2.96
N PHE A 673 14.63 -17.66 2.31
CA PHE A 673 14.55 -18.47 1.11
C PHE A 673 13.87 -17.66 0.00
N LYS A 674 14.56 -17.46 -1.12
CA LYS A 674 13.98 -16.80 -2.30
C LYS A 674 14.11 -17.71 -3.52
N LYS A 675 12.97 -18.08 -4.10
CA LYS A 675 12.92 -18.78 -5.38
C LYS A 675 13.07 -17.77 -6.54
N VAL A 676 13.99 -18.04 -7.45
CA VAL A 676 14.14 -17.33 -8.74
C VAL A 676 13.99 -18.28 -9.91
N LEU A 677 13.58 -17.75 -11.06
CA LEU A 677 13.46 -18.53 -12.30
C LEU A 677 14.81 -18.55 -13.04
N PRO A 678 15.13 -19.65 -13.74
CA PRO A 678 16.35 -19.75 -14.54
C PRO A 678 16.29 -18.80 -15.74
N THR A 679 17.42 -18.21 -16.12
CA THR A 679 17.50 -17.24 -17.24
C THR A 679 18.42 -17.68 -18.38
N GLY A 680 19.10 -18.82 -18.23
CA GLY A 680 20.09 -19.30 -19.19
C GLY A 680 19.97 -20.80 -19.44
N ALA A 681 20.96 -21.38 -20.12
CA ALA A 681 21.00 -22.81 -20.38
C ALA A 681 21.37 -23.62 -19.13
N PRO A 682 21.02 -24.91 -19.08
CA PRO A 682 21.63 -25.86 -18.16
C PRO A 682 23.16 -25.88 -18.30
N ALA A 683 23.84 -26.26 -17.22
CA ALA A 683 25.29 -26.30 -17.18
C ALA A 683 25.86 -27.22 -18.27
N GLY A 684 26.90 -26.77 -18.97
CA GLY A 684 27.58 -27.54 -20.01
C GLY A 684 26.96 -27.46 -21.42
N PHE A 685 25.83 -26.77 -21.60
CA PHE A 685 25.30 -26.52 -22.95
C PHE A 685 26.26 -25.62 -23.75
N SER A 686 26.57 -26.01 -24.99
CA SER A 686 27.34 -25.18 -25.93
C SER A 686 27.14 -25.62 -27.38
N VAL A 687 27.42 -24.72 -28.32
CA VAL A 687 27.67 -25.11 -29.71
C VAL A 687 29.07 -25.71 -29.80
N LYS A 688 29.22 -26.81 -30.54
CA LYS A 688 30.55 -27.37 -30.82
C LYS A 688 31.42 -26.34 -31.53
N THR A 689 32.70 -26.33 -31.18
CA THR A 689 33.67 -25.36 -31.69
C THR A 689 33.70 -25.38 -33.22
N ASN A 690 33.79 -24.20 -33.84
CA ASN A 690 33.87 -24.00 -35.30
C ASN A 690 32.67 -24.51 -36.12
N GLN A 691 31.50 -24.71 -35.52
CA GLN A 691 30.27 -25.00 -36.28
C GLN A 691 29.64 -23.74 -36.88
N LEU A 692 29.77 -22.59 -36.22
CA LEU A 692 29.30 -21.30 -36.74
C LEU A 692 30.44 -20.61 -37.52
N ALA A 693 30.10 -19.96 -38.62
CA ALA A 693 31.03 -19.09 -39.35
C ALA A 693 31.35 -17.82 -38.54
N GLU A 694 32.31 -17.02 -39.01
CA GLU A 694 32.77 -15.80 -38.34
C GLU A 694 31.64 -14.77 -38.14
N ASP A 695 30.66 -14.75 -39.05
CA ASP A 695 29.45 -13.92 -38.98
C ASP A 695 28.36 -14.49 -38.04
N GLY A 696 28.60 -15.65 -37.42
CA GLY A 696 27.65 -16.35 -36.56
C GLY A 696 26.66 -17.24 -37.32
N THR A 697 26.75 -17.33 -38.65
CA THR A 697 25.84 -18.15 -39.47
C THR A 697 26.21 -19.63 -39.39
N TYR A 698 25.20 -20.47 -39.15
CA TYR A 698 25.32 -21.91 -39.29
C TYR A 698 25.03 -22.34 -40.74
N TYR A 699 26.08 -22.67 -41.49
CA TYR A 699 25.92 -23.32 -42.79
C TYR A 699 25.66 -24.80 -42.58
N SER A 700 24.41 -25.16 -42.33
CA SER A 700 24.01 -26.54 -42.05
C SER A 700 24.22 -27.39 -43.30
N TYR A 701 25.11 -28.39 -43.24
CA TYR A 701 25.24 -29.38 -44.31
C TYR A 701 24.16 -30.44 -44.14
N LEU A 702 23.22 -30.43 -45.06
CA LEU A 702 22.15 -31.40 -45.09
C LEU A 702 22.62 -32.56 -45.97
N GLU A 703 22.70 -33.75 -45.38
CA GLU A 703 23.02 -34.96 -46.15
C GLU A 703 21.81 -35.36 -46.99
N PRO A 704 21.97 -35.59 -48.31
CA PRO A 704 20.85 -35.96 -49.16
C PRO A 704 20.40 -37.38 -48.88
N ASN A 705 19.10 -37.62 -48.91
CA ASN A 705 18.55 -38.98 -48.84
C ASN A 705 19.00 -39.85 -50.03
N VAL A 706 19.35 -39.24 -51.16
CA VAL A 706 19.97 -39.90 -52.31
C VAL A 706 21.09 -39.02 -52.85
N TRP A 707 22.32 -39.53 -52.87
CA TRP A 707 23.50 -38.78 -53.30
C TRP A 707 23.56 -38.51 -54.80
N ALA A 708 23.01 -39.38 -55.64
CA ALA A 708 23.07 -39.21 -57.10
C ALA A 708 22.32 -37.94 -57.55
N ALA A 709 23.00 -37.03 -58.24
CA ALA A 709 22.37 -35.83 -58.77
C ALA A 709 21.51 -36.11 -60.01
N PRO A 710 20.35 -35.45 -60.21
CA PRO A 710 19.68 -34.49 -59.31
C PRO A 710 18.46 -35.11 -58.58
N THR A 711 18.67 -36.23 -57.88
CA THR A 711 17.56 -37.11 -57.45
C THR A 711 17.10 -36.95 -56.00
N ALA A 712 17.80 -36.20 -55.16
CA ALA A 712 17.43 -36.04 -53.76
C ALA A 712 16.06 -35.37 -53.62
N THR A 713 15.31 -35.75 -52.58
CA THR A 713 14.01 -35.16 -52.25
C THR A 713 14.05 -34.35 -50.95
N GLN A 714 14.98 -34.69 -50.05
CA GLN A 714 15.17 -34.05 -48.76
C GLN A 714 16.62 -34.17 -48.30
N GLY A 715 16.99 -33.35 -47.35
CA GLY A 715 18.26 -33.46 -46.64
C GLY A 715 18.06 -33.56 -45.13
N THR A 716 19.03 -34.18 -44.46
CA THR A 716 18.99 -34.48 -43.02
C THR A 716 20.26 -34.01 -42.31
N MET A 717 20.14 -33.56 -41.06
CA MET A 717 21.28 -33.29 -40.16
C MET A 717 20.90 -33.60 -38.70
N GLY A 718 21.76 -34.30 -37.96
CA GLY A 718 21.58 -34.59 -36.53
C GLY A 718 22.08 -33.44 -35.64
N LEU A 719 21.32 -33.08 -34.61
CA LEU A 719 21.69 -31.96 -33.73
C LEU A 719 22.81 -32.28 -32.74
N ASP A 720 23.08 -33.56 -32.46
CA ASP A 720 24.27 -34.01 -31.73
C ASP A 720 25.57 -33.65 -32.47
N GLN A 721 25.53 -33.43 -33.78
CA GLN A 721 26.67 -32.97 -34.57
C GLN A 721 26.98 -31.48 -34.34
N VAL A 722 26.03 -30.71 -33.82
CA VAL A 722 26.12 -29.26 -33.65
C VAL A 722 26.29 -28.85 -32.18
N PHE A 723 25.64 -29.53 -31.25
CA PHE A 723 25.57 -29.12 -29.84
C PHE A 723 26.25 -30.10 -28.89
N ASN A 724 26.74 -29.56 -27.76
CA ASN A 724 26.97 -30.30 -26.53
C ASN A 724 25.80 -29.96 -25.59
N PHE A 725 25.02 -30.95 -25.14
CA PHE A 725 23.78 -30.71 -24.38
C PHE A 725 23.96 -30.57 -22.85
N GLY A 726 25.16 -30.81 -22.32
CA GLY A 726 25.47 -30.61 -20.91
C GLY A 726 24.67 -31.50 -19.96
N THR A 727 24.28 -30.96 -18.80
CA THR A 727 23.56 -31.67 -17.74
C THR A 727 22.02 -31.61 -17.89
N GLY A 728 21.51 -30.88 -18.87
CA GLY A 728 20.07 -30.78 -19.10
C GLY A 728 19.50 -32.06 -19.73
N LEU A 729 18.23 -32.38 -19.43
CA LEU A 729 17.57 -33.52 -20.06
C LEU A 729 17.35 -33.25 -21.55
N LEU A 730 17.78 -34.17 -22.41
CA LEU A 730 17.73 -33.98 -23.88
C LEU A 730 16.33 -33.59 -24.38
N THR A 731 15.29 -34.23 -23.85
CA THR A 731 13.89 -33.96 -24.27
C THR A 731 13.40 -32.55 -23.96
N ASN A 732 14.11 -31.80 -23.12
CA ASN A 732 13.77 -30.42 -22.77
C ASN A 732 14.38 -29.39 -23.72
N TYR A 733 15.37 -29.78 -24.54
CA TYR A 733 15.89 -28.92 -25.60
C TYR A 733 14.99 -28.95 -26.84
N GLN A 734 14.71 -27.77 -27.38
CA GLN A 734 13.94 -27.58 -28.61
C GLN A 734 14.70 -26.63 -29.52
N THR A 735 15.16 -27.12 -30.67
CA THR A 735 15.74 -26.28 -31.71
C THR A 735 14.69 -25.99 -32.76
N ILE A 736 14.37 -24.71 -32.95
CA ILE A 736 13.30 -24.22 -33.81
C ILE A 736 13.94 -23.53 -35.00
N PHE A 737 13.66 -24.05 -36.19
CA PHE A 737 14.10 -23.48 -37.46
C PHE A 737 12.92 -22.81 -38.17
N ALA A 738 12.95 -21.49 -38.31
CA ALA A 738 11.85 -20.72 -38.89
C ALA A 738 11.66 -21.00 -40.39
N ASN A 739 10.42 -20.96 -40.87
CA ASN A 739 10.07 -21.01 -42.30
C ASN A 739 10.70 -22.19 -43.06
N SER A 740 10.75 -23.37 -42.44
CA SER A 740 11.51 -24.53 -42.92
C SER A 740 10.64 -25.69 -43.39
N LYS A 741 9.34 -25.45 -43.62
CA LYS A 741 8.35 -26.44 -44.04
C LYS A 741 7.65 -26.02 -45.34
N THR A 742 7.47 -26.97 -46.25
CA THR A 742 6.80 -26.74 -47.56
C THR A 742 5.32 -26.40 -47.40
N GLY A 743 4.79 -25.57 -48.29
CA GLY A 743 3.41 -25.08 -48.23
C GLY A 743 3.34 -23.74 -47.48
N THR A 744 2.50 -23.62 -46.46
CA THR A 744 2.46 -22.44 -45.59
C THR A 744 3.75 -22.38 -44.75
N PRO A 745 4.58 -21.32 -44.90
CA PRO A 745 5.85 -21.21 -44.17
C PRO A 745 5.62 -21.30 -42.66
N THR A 746 6.13 -22.38 -42.07
CA THR A 746 6.03 -22.66 -40.63
C THR A 746 7.37 -23.22 -40.14
N SER A 747 7.59 -23.14 -38.83
CA SER A 747 8.83 -23.63 -38.22
C SER A 747 8.90 -25.15 -38.18
N VAL A 748 10.12 -25.68 -38.26
CA VAL A 748 10.44 -27.06 -37.89
C VAL A 748 11.04 -27.04 -36.49
N THR A 749 10.46 -27.80 -35.57
CA THR A 749 10.99 -27.95 -34.20
C THR A 749 11.56 -29.34 -34.05
N VAL A 750 12.84 -29.42 -33.68
CA VAL A 750 13.56 -30.65 -33.38
C VAL A 750 13.80 -30.71 -31.88
N VAL A 751 13.45 -31.84 -31.26
CA VAL A 751 13.61 -32.05 -29.81
C VAL A 751 14.90 -32.82 -29.55
N GLY A 752 15.67 -32.36 -28.56
CA GLY A 752 16.92 -33.00 -28.15
C GLY A 752 17.95 -33.08 -29.27
N ASP A 753 18.55 -34.26 -29.39
CA ASP A 753 19.56 -34.65 -30.39
C ASP A 753 18.97 -35.15 -31.71
N GLY A 754 17.66 -34.99 -31.92
CA GLY A 754 16.98 -35.48 -33.12
C GLY A 754 17.48 -34.86 -34.42
N ASP A 755 16.97 -35.42 -35.52
CA ASP A 755 17.32 -34.99 -36.87
C ASP A 755 16.45 -33.82 -37.36
N LEU A 756 17.10 -32.79 -37.89
CA LEU A 756 16.48 -31.83 -38.80
C LEU A 756 16.30 -32.49 -40.16
N ILE A 757 15.07 -32.51 -40.67
CA ILE A 757 14.76 -32.96 -42.03
C ILE A 757 14.11 -31.81 -42.79
N VAL A 758 14.69 -31.42 -43.92
CA VAL A 758 14.18 -30.33 -44.78
C VAL A 758 14.04 -30.78 -46.23
N ALA A 759 12.99 -30.30 -46.90
CA ALA A 759 12.75 -30.60 -48.30
C ALA A 759 13.79 -29.90 -49.20
N LYS A 760 14.11 -30.51 -50.35
CA LYS A 760 15.12 -29.98 -51.29
C LYS A 760 14.91 -28.52 -51.71
N SER A 761 13.66 -28.06 -51.74
CA SER A 761 13.31 -26.68 -52.14
C SER A 761 13.84 -25.61 -51.20
N PHE A 762 14.30 -25.98 -50.00
CA PHE A 762 14.91 -25.06 -49.04
C PHE A 762 16.44 -25.12 -49.03
N ILE A 763 17.05 -26.10 -49.73
CA ILE A 763 18.49 -26.33 -49.70
C ILE A 763 19.11 -25.69 -50.95
N ASP A 764 19.35 -24.38 -50.89
CA ASP A 764 19.83 -23.57 -52.03
C ASP A 764 21.18 -22.89 -51.79
N ASN A 765 21.83 -23.16 -50.63
CA ASN A 765 23.10 -22.56 -50.19
C ASN A 765 23.05 -21.04 -49.90
N THR A 766 21.88 -20.41 -49.92
CA THR A 766 21.75 -18.94 -49.86
C THR A 766 20.67 -18.42 -48.91
N THR A 767 19.52 -19.09 -48.83
CA THR A 767 18.39 -18.63 -48.03
C THR A 767 18.66 -18.80 -46.54
N THR A 768 18.51 -17.71 -45.80
CA THR A 768 18.73 -17.68 -44.34
C THR A 768 17.43 -17.92 -43.58
N HIS A 769 17.51 -18.78 -42.58
CA HIS A 769 16.43 -19.11 -41.64
C HIS A 769 16.85 -18.71 -40.22
N ALA A 770 15.95 -18.09 -39.45
CA ALA A 770 16.21 -17.84 -38.04
C ALA A 770 16.13 -19.16 -37.25
N THR A 771 17.15 -19.44 -36.44
CA THR A 771 17.18 -20.59 -35.53
C THR A 771 17.21 -20.13 -34.09
N SER A 772 16.38 -20.75 -33.24
CA SER A 772 16.44 -20.58 -31.79
C SER A 772 16.54 -21.94 -31.10
N VAL A 773 17.38 -22.00 -30.07
CA VAL A 773 17.44 -23.13 -29.14
C VAL A 773 16.72 -22.69 -27.87
N VAL A 774 15.74 -23.47 -27.45
CA VAL A 774 14.90 -23.23 -26.29
C VAL A 774 15.08 -24.38 -25.30
N TYR A 775 15.17 -24.06 -24.01
CA TYR A 775 15.10 -25.04 -22.95
C TYR A 775 13.78 -24.97 -22.20
N ASN A 776 13.16 -26.13 -21.96
CA ASN A 776 11.92 -26.26 -21.22
C ASN A 776 12.18 -26.66 -19.76
N TYR A 777 11.94 -25.73 -18.83
CA TYR A 777 12.05 -25.97 -17.39
C TYR A 777 10.75 -26.51 -16.76
N GLY A 778 9.69 -26.72 -17.54
CA GLY A 778 8.42 -27.27 -17.05
C GLY A 778 7.61 -26.27 -16.19
N LEU A 779 6.66 -26.80 -15.41
CA LEU A 779 5.76 -26.01 -14.56
C LEU A 779 6.45 -25.50 -13.30
N ILE A 780 7.23 -24.43 -13.44
CA ILE A 780 7.98 -23.84 -12.32
C ILE A 780 7.58 -22.41 -11.98
N SER A 781 6.85 -21.72 -12.85
CA SER A 781 6.52 -20.29 -12.68
C SER A 781 5.10 -20.11 -12.14
N THR A 782 4.97 -19.37 -11.05
CA THR A 782 3.67 -18.95 -10.50
C THR A 782 2.97 -17.89 -11.35
N ALA A 783 3.72 -17.15 -12.17
CA ALA A 783 3.14 -16.22 -13.15
C ALA A 783 2.43 -16.95 -14.32
N THR A 784 2.85 -18.20 -14.60
CA THR A 784 2.28 -19.03 -15.68
C THR A 784 2.04 -20.46 -15.16
N PRO A 785 1.10 -20.65 -14.20
CA PRO A 785 0.99 -21.91 -13.44
C PRO A 785 0.51 -23.10 -14.26
N THR A 786 -0.06 -22.87 -15.45
CA THR A 786 -0.57 -23.89 -16.37
C THR A 786 0.28 -24.06 -17.62
N ALA A 787 1.36 -23.29 -17.77
CA ALA A 787 2.21 -23.31 -18.94
C ALA A 787 3.67 -23.52 -18.55
N ASP A 788 4.33 -24.37 -19.31
CA ASP A 788 5.76 -24.63 -19.18
C ASP A 788 6.59 -23.35 -19.29
N TYR A 789 7.52 -23.18 -18.35
CA TYR A 789 8.47 -22.09 -18.38
C TYR A 789 9.61 -22.41 -19.35
N LYS A 790 9.69 -21.64 -20.45
CA LYS A 790 10.65 -21.87 -21.53
C LYS A 790 11.60 -20.69 -21.66
N VAL A 791 12.89 -20.97 -21.83
CA VAL A 791 13.95 -19.97 -21.99
C VAL A 791 14.61 -20.16 -23.35
N THR A 792 14.70 -19.10 -24.16
CA THR A 792 15.56 -19.12 -25.36
C THR A 792 16.99 -18.98 -24.92
N ILE A 793 17.78 -20.04 -25.10
CA ILE A 793 19.15 -20.12 -24.59
C ILE A 793 20.20 -19.74 -25.64
N LEU A 794 19.84 -19.81 -26.93
CA LEU A 794 20.71 -19.43 -28.04
C LEU A 794 19.87 -19.07 -29.28
N GLY A 795 20.35 -18.13 -30.09
CA GLY A 795 19.79 -17.84 -31.40
C GLY A 795 20.89 -17.55 -32.42
N PHE A 796 20.72 -18.04 -33.65
CA PHE A 796 21.67 -17.84 -34.76
C PHE A 796 20.97 -18.00 -36.12
N PRO A 797 21.48 -17.41 -37.20
CA PRO A 797 20.98 -17.67 -38.54
C PRO A 797 21.49 -19.02 -39.07
N THR A 798 20.64 -19.75 -39.78
CA THR A 798 20.98 -21.02 -40.46
C THR A 798 20.75 -20.90 -41.95
N VAL A 799 21.74 -21.32 -42.76
CA VAL A 799 21.58 -21.50 -44.21
C VAL A 799 21.63 -22.99 -44.51
N TYR A 800 20.58 -23.52 -45.11
CA TYR A 800 20.55 -24.92 -45.54
C TYR A 800 21.43 -25.10 -46.77
N SER A 801 22.54 -25.80 -46.56
CA SER A 801 23.60 -25.95 -47.53
C SER A 801 23.80 -27.40 -47.93
N ASN A 802 24.33 -27.59 -49.14
CA ASN A 802 24.94 -28.82 -49.59
C ASN A 802 26.46 -28.67 -49.69
N ILE A 803 27.14 -29.72 -50.16
CA ILE A 803 28.61 -29.77 -50.20
C ILE A 803 29.24 -28.81 -51.23
N TYR A 804 28.48 -28.32 -52.22
CA TYR A 804 28.93 -27.42 -53.28
C TYR A 804 28.57 -25.95 -53.00
N ASN A 805 28.71 -25.52 -51.75
CA ASN A 805 28.46 -24.14 -51.32
C ASN A 805 29.71 -23.25 -51.46
N HIS A 806 29.70 -22.08 -50.80
CA HIS A 806 30.81 -21.09 -50.83
C HIS A 806 32.18 -21.62 -50.35
N THR A 807 32.22 -22.76 -49.65
CA THR A 807 33.48 -23.39 -49.21
C THR A 807 34.09 -24.33 -50.25
N TYR A 808 33.38 -24.56 -51.36
CA TYR A 808 33.80 -25.43 -52.45
C TYR A 808 34.28 -24.61 -53.64
N SER A 809 35.41 -25.00 -54.23
CA SER A 809 36.00 -24.31 -55.37
C SER A 809 36.44 -25.31 -56.43
N TRP A 810 36.50 -24.84 -57.68
CA TRP A 810 36.92 -25.64 -58.83
C TRP A 810 38.12 -25.01 -59.50
N ARG A 811 39.05 -25.85 -59.94
CA ARG A 811 40.24 -25.44 -60.67
C ARG A 811 40.67 -26.51 -61.67
N TRP A 812 41.54 -26.13 -62.60
CA TRP A 812 42.28 -27.11 -63.36
C TRP A 812 43.14 -27.98 -62.42
N ALA A 813 43.16 -29.29 -62.67
CA ALA A 813 43.83 -30.27 -61.83
C ALA A 813 45.36 -30.08 -61.89
N THR A 814 46.01 -30.00 -60.74
CA THR A 814 47.47 -29.90 -60.68
C THR A 814 48.10 -31.25 -61.03
N ARG A 815 49.42 -31.24 -61.28
CA ARG A 815 50.19 -32.49 -61.45
C ARG A 815 50.01 -33.44 -60.27
N ALA A 816 49.96 -32.91 -59.05
CA ALA A 816 49.78 -33.70 -57.84
C ALA A 816 48.40 -34.37 -57.80
N ASP A 817 47.32 -33.64 -58.14
CA ASP A 817 45.97 -34.21 -58.18
C ASP A 817 45.88 -35.37 -59.17
N LEU A 818 46.54 -35.23 -60.33
CA LEU A 818 46.58 -36.23 -61.40
C LEU A 818 47.57 -37.39 -61.13
N GLY A 819 48.30 -37.39 -60.01
CA GLY A 819 49.32 -38.40 -59.71
C GLY A 819 50.54 -38.35 -60.66
N LEU A 820 50.80 -37.21 -61.29
CA LEU A 820 51.89 -37.01 -62.24
C LEU A 820 53.18 -36.55 -61.53
N ALA A 821 54.33 -36.93 -62.07
CA ALA A 821 55.63 -36.40 -61.63
C ALA A 821 55.72 -34.88 -61.86
N SER A 822 56.51 -34.16 -61.05
CA SER A 822 56.61 -32.68 -61.09
C SER A 822 57.06 -32.12 -62.45
N THR A 823 57.76 -32.92 -63.26
CA THR A 823 58.26 -32.57 -64.59
C THR A 823 57.39 -33.08 -65.75
N ALA A 824 56.37 -33.89 -65.49
CA ALA A 824 55.52 -34.44 -66.54
C ALA A 824 54.68 -33.31 -67.21
N PRO A 825 54.43 -33.36 -68.52
CA PRO A 825 53.51 -32.44 -69.17
C PRO A 825 52.08 -32.63 -68.60
N LEU A 826 51.30 -31.55 -68.52
CA LEU A 826 49.89 -31.66 -68.16
C LEU A 826 49.12 -32.25 -69.36
N PRO A 827 48.13 -33.13 -69.13
CA PRO A 827 47.37 -33.80 -70.20
C PRO A 827 46.28 -32.91 -70.83
N TYR A 828 46.28 -31.62 -70.52
CA TYR A 828 45.30 -30.65 -71.00
C TYR A 828 45.98 -29.30 -71.28
N SER A 829 45.31 -28.45 -72.07
CA SER A 829 45.70 -27.06 -72.31
C SER A 829 44.63 -26.11 -71.78
N THR A 830 45.06 -25.00 -71.19
CA THR A 830 44.18 -23.88 -70.82
C THR A 830 44.08 -22.83 -71.93
N SER A 831 44.67 -23.10 -73.10
CA SER A 831 44.63 -22.24 -74.28
C SER A 831 44.16 -23.03 -75.49
N ILE A 832 43.34 -22.40 -76.33
CA ILE A 832 42.84 -22.97 -77.58
C ILE A 832 42.99 -21.95 -78.71
N GLU A 833 43.66 -22.35 -79.79
CA GLU A 833 43.78 -21.52 -80.99
C GLU A 833 42.45 -21.45 -81.74
N TYR A 834 42.04 -20.27 -82.17
CA TYR A 834 40.83 -20.12 -82.95
C TYR A 834 40.89 -20.92 -84.27
N GLY A 835 39.86 -21.73 -84.52
CA GLY A 835 39.80 -22.67 -85.64
C GLY A 835 40.36 -24.07 -85.33
N ALA A 836 40.98 -24.29 -84.16
CA ALA A 836 41.35 -25.62 -83.68
C ALA A 836 40.17 -26.35 -83.03
N ILE A 837 40.25 -27.68 -82.95
CA ILE A 837 39.34 -28.49 -82.14
C ILE A 837 40.02 -28.75 -80.80
N GLY A 838 39.43 -28.26 -79.71
CA GLY A 838 39.94 -28.52 -78.36
C GLY A 838 39.07 -29.52 -77.61
N THR A 839 39.68 -30.54 -77.00
CA THR A 839 38.96 -31.48 -76.13
C THR A 839 39.17 -31.11 -74.66
N VAL A 840 38.08 -30.97 -73.92
CA VAL A 840 38.09 -30.81 -72.46
C VAL A 840 37.61 -32.11 -71.83
N ASP A 841 38.43 -32.65 -70.93
CA ASP A 841 38.10 -33.83 -70.12
C ASP A 841 37.74 -33.38 -68.70
N LEU A 842 36.58 -33.82 -68.20
CA LEU A 842 36.14 -33.50 -66.84
C LEU A 842 37.08 -34.11 -65.77
N ALA A 843 37.88 -35.13 -66.13
CA ALA A 843 38.92 -35.70 -65.27
C ALA A 843 40.12 -34.76 -65.06
N HIS A 844 40.18 -33.64 -65.78
CA HIS A 844 41.21 -32.61 -65.61
C HIS A 844 40.74 -31.41 -64.80
N ILE A 845 39.52 -31.44 -64.27
CA ILE A 845 38.92 -30.41 -63.44
C ILE A 845 38.77 -30.98 -62.03
N PHE A 846 39.36 -30.32 -61.04
CA PHE A 846 39.41 -30.79 -59.67
C PHE A 846 38.67 -29.84 -58.72
N GLY A 847 37.79 -30.43 -57.92
CA GLY A 847 37.02 -29.76 -56.89
C GLY A 847 37.70 -29.86 -55.53
N VAL A 848 37.74 -28.75 -54.80
CA VAL A 848 38.36 -28.66 -53.48
C VAL A 848 37.38 -27.99 -52.51
N SER A 849 37.05 -28.71 -51.44
CA SER A 849 36.34 -28.20 -50.27
C SER A 849 37.35 -27.74 -49.21
N THR A 850 37.15 -26.51 -48.74
CA THR A 850 37.90 -25.96 -47.61
C THR A 850 37.32 -26.39 -46.25
N ARG A 851 36.08 -26.94 -46.23
CA ARG A 851 35.40 -27.38 -45.02
C ARG A 851 35.62 -28.86 -44.72
N ASP A 852 35.57 -29.72 -45.73
CA ASP A 852 35.81 -31.16 -45.57
C ASP A 852 36.44 -31.77 -46.82
N SER A 853 37.72 -32.17 -46.69
CA SER A 853 38.49 -32.77 -47.77
C SER A 853 37.93 -34.10 -48.29
N LYS A 854 37.01 -34.74 -47.56
CA LYS A 854 36.29 -35.95 -48.01
C LYS A 854 35.56 -35.73 -49.33
N TYR A 855 35.15 -34.50 -49.62
CA TYR A 855 34.40 -34.14 -50.84
C TYR A 855 35.28 -33.65 -51.99
N ASN A 856 36.61 -33.65 -51.83
CA ASN A 856 37.53 -33.33 -52.92
C ASN A 856 37.44 -34.43 -53.99
N ALA A 857 37.12 -34.04 -55.23
CA ALA A 857 36.89 -34.99 -56.30
C ALA A 857 37.14 -34.37 -57.67
N PHE A 858 37.45 -35.22 -58.65
CA PHE A 858 37.43 -34.84 -60.06
C PHE A 858 35.99 -34.63 -60.52
N LEU A 859 35.78 -33.68 -61.44
CA LEU A 859 34.45 -33.40 -61.98
C LEU A 859 33.88 -34.59 -62.79
N SER A 860 34.74 -35.48 -63.30
CA SER A 860 34.33 -36.74 -63.96
C SER A 860 33.82 -37.81 -62.99
N ALA A 861 34.16 -37.71 -61.71
CA ALA A 861 33.81 -38.68 -60.68
C ALA A 861 33.51 -37.96 -59.34
N PRO A 862 32.50 -37.08 -59.29
CA PRO A 862 32.13 -36.38 -58.08
C PRO A 862 31.69 -37.37 -56.99
N TYR A 863 31.84 -36.99 -55.72
CA TYR A 863 31.55 -37.85 -54.57
C TYR A 863 30.18 -38.52 -54.69
N LEU A 864 30.11 -39.86 -54.78
CA LEU A 864 28.86 -40.62 -54.95
C LEU A 864 27.91 -40.10 -56.07
N ALA A 865 28.48 -39.64 -57.19
CA ALA A 865 27.73 -39.05 -58.31
C ALA A 865 26.89 -37.81 -57.93
N SER A 866 27.37 -37.02 -56.97
CA SER A 866 26.69 -35.85 -56.40
C SER A 866 26.57 -34.63 -57.30
N LEU A 867 27.16 -34.65 -58.49
CA LEU A 867 27.11 -33.54 -59.42
C LEU A 867 26.97 -34.06 -60.85
N GLN A 868 26.09 -33.45 -61.63
CA GLN A 868 25.84 -33.81 -63.02
C GLN A 868 26.06 -32.59 -63.90
N VAL A 869 27.11 -32.58 -64.73
CA VAL A 869 27.34 -31.52 -65.71
C VAL A 869 26.25 -31.58 -66.79
N VAL A 870 25.59 -30.44 -67.04
CA VAL A 870 24.48 -30.36 -68.01
C VAL A 870 24.83 -29.55 -69.25
N SER A 871 25.68 -28.53 -69.13
CA SER A 871 26.10 -27.72 -70.26
C SER A 871 27.43 -27.00 -69.99
N ALA A 872 28.09 -26.54 -71.05
CA ALA A 872 29.27 -25.69 -70.96
C ALA A 872 29.24 -24.62 -72.04
N LYS A 873 29.99 -23.54 -71.83
CA LYS A 873 30.24 -22.48 -72.81
C LYS A 873 31.63 -21.87 -72.56
N LEU A 874 32.25 -21.36 -73.62
CA LEU A 874 33.52 -20.63 -73.52
C LEU A 874 33.25 -19.15 -73.78
N VAL A 875 33.21 -18.35 -72.70
CA VAL A 875 32.86 -16.94 -72.79
C VAL A 875 34.08 -16.03 -72.77
N SER A 876 34.02 -14.93 -73.51
CA SER A 876 35.03 -13.87 -73.47
C SER A 876 34.90 -13.05 -72.20
N ASN A 877 36.01 -12.78 -71.51
CA ASN A 877 35.96 -12.09 -70.21
C ASN A 877 35.51 -10.61 -70.33
N ALA A 878 35.69 -10.00 -71.51
CA ALA A 878 35.35 -8.60 -71.74
C ALA A 878 33.84 -8.31 -71.73
N ASN A 879 33.02 -9.26 -72.22
CA ASN A 879 31.58 -9.08 -72.38
C ASN A 879 30.73 -10.27 -71.91
N ASN A 880 31.39 -11.36 -71.46
CA ASN A 880 30.77 -12.60 -70.99
C ASN A 880 29.87 -13.26 -72.06
N LEU A 881 30.13 -12.99 -73.34
CA LEU A 881 29.47 -13.61 -74.48
C LEU A 881 30.23 -14.84 -74.97
N ASP A 882 29.47 -15.81 -75.48
CA ASP A 882 29.99 -16.99 -76.17
C ASP A 882 30.24 -16.63 -77.65
N GLU A 883 31.46 -16.22 -77.98
CA GLU A 883 31.77 -15.58 -79.27
C GLU A 883 32.43 -16.51 -80.29
N TYR A 884 33.35 -17.37 -79.85
CA TYR A 884 34.32 -18.02 -80.75
C TYR A 884 34.13 -19.52 -80.92
N PHE A 885 33.55 -20.22 -79.94
CA PHE A 885 33.43 -21.68 -79.95
C PHE A 885 31.99 -22.13 -79.65
N VAL A 886 31.65 -23.34 -80.09
CA VAL A 886 30.46 -24.07 -79.65
C VAL A 886 30.90 -25.37 -78.96
N VAL A 887 30.09 -25.83 -78.02
CA VAL A 887 30.34 -27.07 -77.27
C VAL A 887 29.64 -28.23 -77.95
N THR A 888 30.32 -29.38 -78.07
CA THR A 888 29.73 -30.61 -78.59
C THR A 888 30.22 -31.82 -77.77
N PRO A 889 29.33 -32.68 -77.24
CA PRO A 889 27.85 -32.60 -77.33
C PRO A 889 27.25 -31.50 -76.43
N ASP A 890 26.03 -31.06 -76.76
CA ASP A 890 25.19 -30.20 -75.91
C ASP A 890 23.75 -30.74 -75.98
N PRO A 891 23.12 -31.18 -74.87
CA PRO A 891 23.59 -31.13 -73.48
C PRO A 891 24.75 -32.11 -73.17
N LEU A 892 25.48 -31.82 -72.10
CA LEU A 892 26.61 -32.61 -71.60
C LEU A 892 26.21 -33.78 -70.68
N THR A 893 24.91 -34.04 -70.49
CA THR A 893 24.42 -35.05 -69.57
C THR A 893 24.98 -36.44 -69.90
N GLY A 894 25.76 -37.00 -68.97
CA GLY A 894 26.39 -38.31 -69.12
C GLY A 894 27.70 -38.32 -69.92
N ALA A 895 28.18 -37.17 -70.41
CA ALA A 895 29.46 -37.04 -71.08
C ALA A 895 30.60 -36.83 -70.07
N THR A 896 31.73 -37.53 -70.28
CA THR A 896 32.97 -37.33 -69.50
C THR A 896 33.96 -36.39 -70.19
N THR A 897 33.75 -36.12 -71.48
CA THR A 897 34.56 -35.23 -72.32
C THR A 897 33.66 -34.43 -73.25
N PHE A 898 34.09 -33.24 -73.63
CA PHE A 898 33.45 -32.46 -74.70
C PHE A 898 34.48 -31.75 -75.57
N THR A 899 34.03 -31.33 -76.75
CA THR A 899 34.85 -30.61 -77.71
C THR A 899 34.38 -29.16 -77.86
N LEU A 900 35.36 -28.27 -78.00
CA LEU A 900 35.20 -26.89 -78.41
C LEU A 900 35.51 -26.84 -79.90
N THR A 901 34.51 -26.53 -80.72
CA THR A 901 34.63 -26.38 -82.17
C THR A 901 34.35 -24.94 -82.57
N GLU A 902 34.95 -24.46 -83.65
CA GLU A 902 34.77 -23.07 -84.08
C GLU A 902 33.28 -22.74 -84.31
N LYS A 903 32.85 -21.58 -83.83
CA LYS A 903 31.45 -21.13 -83.95
C LYS A 903 31.12 -20.61 -85.35
N SER A 904 32.10 -19.97 -85.99
CA SER A 904 32.05 -19.44 -87.36
C SER A 904 33.49 -19.28 -87.84
N GLY A 905 33.79 -19.55 -89.11
CA GLY A 905 35.13 -19.34 -89.69
C GLY A 905 35.38 -17.95 -90.30
N SER A 906 34.43 -17.02 -90.15
CA SER A 906 34.42 -15.76 -90.92
C SER A 906 35.26 -14.63 -90.30
N THR A 907 35.53 -14.65 -88.99
CA THR A 907 36.21 -13.54 -88.27
C THR A 907 37.07 -14.05 -87.10
N ASN A 908 38.39 -14.17 -87.31
CA ASN A 908 39.36 -14.51 -86.25
C ASN A 908 39.54 -13.33 -85.26
N PRO A 909 39.69 -13.58 -83.94
CA PRO A 909 40.16 -12.56 -83.01
C PRO A 909 41.49 -11.95 -83.46
N THR A 910 41.63 -10.63 -83.34
CA THR A 910 42.83 -9.89 -83.76
C THR A 910 43.95 -9.88 -82.71
N ALA A 911 43.64 -10.33 -81.49
CA ALA A 911 44.54 -10.51 -80.36
C ALA A 911 44.04 -11.67 -79.48
N ASP A 912 44.90 -12.21 -78.62
CA ASP A 912 44.51 -13.25 -77.67
C ASP A 912 43.39 -12.74 -76.76
N VAL A 913 42.34 -13.55 -76.62
CA VAL A 913 41.16 -13.23 -75.82
C VAL A 913 41.22 -14.01 -74.52
N ALA A 914 41.32 -13.28 -73.41
CA ALA A 914 41.13 -13.87 -72.10
C ALA A 914 39.68 -14.37 -71.99
N SER A 915 39.51 -15.66 -71.73
CA SER A 915 38.21 -16.33 -71.74
C SER A 915 38.01 -17.13 -70.45
N THR A 916 36.78 -17.54 -70.21
CA THR A 916 36.41 -18.42 -69.10
C THR A 916 35.57 -19.56 -69.63
N LEU A 917 35.99 -20.79 -69.36
CA LEU A 917 35.14 -21.95 -69.50
C LEU A 917 34.13 -21.94 -68.35
N VAL A 918 32.86 -21.85 -68.68
CA VAL A 918 31.75 -21.87 -67.74
C VAL A 918 30.98 -23.15 -67.93
N LEU A 919 31.03 -24.05 -66.94
CA LEU A 919 30.17 -25.23 -66.90
C LEU A 919 29.00 -24.99 -65.94
N THR A 920 27.82 -25.46 -66.33
CA THR A 920 26.66 -25.55 -65.46
C THR A 920 26.45 -27.01 -65.12
N ALA A 921 26.31 -27.31 -63.84
CA ALA A 921 26.01 -28.63 -63.33
C ALA A 921 24.82 -28.61 -62.38
N LYS A 922 24.13 -29.73 -62.24
CA LYS A 922 23.09 -29.94 -61.24
C LYS A 922 23.63 -30.70 -60.05
N ASP A 923 23.42 -30.18 -58.84
CA ASP A 923 23.73 -30.89 -57.60
C ASP A 923 22.64 -31.93 -57.25
N MET A 924 22.82 -32.63 -56.11
CA MET A 924 21.88 -33.64 -55.61
C MET A 924 20.45 -33.13 -55.45
N TYR A 925 20.29 -31.85 -55.11
CA TYR A 925 19.01 -31.19 -54.84
C TYR A 925 18.42 -30.48 -56.06
N ASN A 926 19.08 -30.59 -57.22
CA ASN A 926 18.73 -29.97 -58.51
C ASN A 926 19.02 -28.46 -58.61
N ASN A 927 19.88 -27.91 -57.75
CA ASN A 927 20.35 -26.53 -57.91
C ASN A 927 21.44 -26.45 -58.97
N ASP A 928 21.55 -25.27 -59.60
CA ASP A 928 22.63 -24.98 -60.54
C ASP A 928 23.93 -24.65 -59.80
N VAL A 929 24.97 -25.45 -60.06
CA VAL A 929 26.35 -25.18 -59.66
C VAL A 929 27.08 -24.64 -60.88
N THR A 930 27.57 -23.41 -60.79
CA THR A 930 28.35 -22.77 -61.85
C THR A 930 29.84 -22.96 -61.59
N ILE A 931 30.52 -23.62 -62.52
CA ILE A 931 31.97 -23.86 -62.48
C ILE A 931 32.63 -22.91 -63.46
N ARG A 932 33.59 -22.11 -63.00
CA ARG A 932 34.31 -21.13 -63.82
C ARG A 932 35.80 -21.45 -63.83
N LEU A 933 36.36 -21.67 -65.01
CA LEU A 933 37.76 -22.02 -65.20
C LEU A 933 38.41 -21.06 -66.20
N PRO A 934 39.57 -20.45 -65.86
CA PRO A 934 40.24 -19.54 -66.76
C PRO A 934 40.76 -20.28 -67.99
N MET A 935 40.60 -19.67 -69.17
CA MET A 935 41.13 -20.14 -70.45
C MET A 935 41.60 -18.95 -71.32
N THR A 936 42.25 -19.23 -72.43
CA THR A 936 42.63 -18.20 -73.43
C THR A 936 42.32 -18.70 -74.83
N VAL A 937 41.57 -17.91 -75.59
CA VAL A 937 41.43 -18.13 -77.04
C VAL A 937 42.58 -17.38 -77.72
N THR A 938 43.54 -18.10 -78.28
CA THR A 938 44.65 -17.48 -79.00
C THR A 938 44.27 -17.21 -80.44
N LYS A 939 44.75 -16.11 -80.98
CA LYS A 939 44.56 -15.84 -82.42
C LYS A 939 45.26 -16.92 -83.26
N ARG A 940 44.65 -17.27 -84.37
CA ARG A 940 45.27 -18.06 -85.44
C ARG A 940 46.43 -17.33 -86.11
#